data_AF-A0A369CKF5-F1
#
_entry.id   AF-A0A369CKF5-F1
#
_cell.length_a   1.000
_cell.length_b   1.000
_cell.length_c   1.000
_cell.angle_alpha   90.00
_cell.angle_beta   90.00
_cell.angle_gamma   90.00
#
_symmetry.space_group_name_H-M   'P 1'
#
loop_
_entity.id
_entity.type
_entity.pdbx_description
1 polymer ?
#
loop_
_entity_poly.entity_id
_entity_poly.type
_entity_poly.pdbx_seq_one_letter_code
_entity_poly.pdbx_strand_id
1 'polypeptide(L)'
;MPDREKPSRIIRGVIIWGLLFILPPSCLFAALPASGIEARYPQVRQFFPDADRFGPVEGEAPAAPVYRNGAIVGYVLRTQDIAPIPAYSGKPVNVLVGIDLEGRITGAEVIEHHEPILLVGIPEQRLFDFTRQHVGKSITDRIEVGGREAEGSVSLDAISGATVTVKVVNRSIMRAARRVAEERGILETGADTAAVQARVREELYQPADWVQLTGDGSIRRLLIEREEVEAAFGGTAGEGRGISTGQPECLPGEPCGTFIDLYYTYLNPPMVGRNLLGQREYERLMADLGEGGHAIALMANGIYSFKGSGYVRGGIFDRIQVVQGDQTILFRDTDYQRLMDPELEGMPEFGEKEIFIIREGYDFDPGRPWQLELLVRRQVGALESVFTTFTAEYETPEAYIVRPAPAGPAPEAGIWQSIWADRALDIAILGVLLAGLTLILIFQDALARRARLLVVLRTGFLLLTLLVIGWLFRGQLSVVNTFTFVNALRGEFRWETFLTDPVLFILWTYVAATLLLWGRGVYCGWLCPFGAMQKLANMAAQRLHVPQLKLPAAVHERLWAVKYLILLGLFGISLQSLATAEVYAEVEPFKTAVTLRFQREWTYIAYALALVLISAFNCKFYCKYLCPLGAALAVPARLRIFDWLKRHKECGRPCQVCANECEIQAIDPIGRINVNECHYCLDCQVTYWDAHKCPPMVERRKRREKAPEARAAAERMEAALGGVRPVTMGKESS
;
A
#
# COMPACT_ATOMS: atom_id res chain seq x y z
N MET A 1 9.97 -40.74 57.68
CA MET A 1 10.29 -41.89 56.81
C MET A 1 9.30 -42.99 57.15
N PRO A 2 8.66 -43.70 56.21
CA PRO A 2 8.44 -43.50 54.76
C PRO A 2 6.94 -43.09 54.52
N ASP A 3 6.36 -42.85 53.35
CA ASP A 3 6.67 -43.25 51.98
C ASP A 3 6.16 -42.17 50.99
N ARG A 4 6.96 -41.86 49.96
CA ARG A 4 6.66 -40.88 48.90
C ARG A 4 6.41 -41.64 47.61
N GLU A 5 5.15 -41.70 47.17
CA GLU A 5 4.83 -42.15 45.81
C GLU A 5 5.25 -41.08 44.79
N LYS A 6 6.11 -41.51 43.86
CA LYS A 6 6.61 -40.73 42.72
C LYS A 6 5.63 -40.85 41.54
N PRO A 7 5.29 -39.77 40.82
CA PRO A 7 4.75 -39.90 39.49
C PRO A 7 5.86 -40.16 38.45
N SER A 8 5.44 -40.88 37.42
CA SER A 8 6.16 -41.58 36.35
C SER A 8 7.30 -40.84 35.64
N ARG A 9 8.36 -41.60 35.37
CA ARG A 9 9.61 -41.22 34.68
C ARG A 9 9.48 -41.05 33.15
N ILE A 10 8.29 -41.09 32.58
CA ILE A 10 8.12 -41.10 31.11
C ILE A 10 8.04 -39.69 30.50
N ILE A 11 7.78 -38.65 31.29
CA ILE A 11 7.60 -37.26 30.77
C ILE A 11 8.90 -36.43 30.80
N ARG A 12 9.98 -36.91 31.45
CA ARG A 12 11.27 -36.20 31.51
C ARG A 12 12.26 -36.58 30.40
N GLY A 13 12.02 -37.66 29.67
CA GLY A 13 12.92 -38.13 28.59
C GLY A 13 12.71 -37.43 27.25
N VAL A 14 11.50 -36.93 26.97
CA VAL A 14 11.15 -36.38 25.65
C VAL A 14 11.51 -34.89 25.52
N ILE A 15 11.67 -34.16 26.63
CA ILE A 15 11.94 -32.70 26.61
C ILE A 15 13.45 -32.39 26.61
N ILE A 16 14.31 -33.35 26.99
CA ILE A 16 15.77 -33.14 27.10
C ILE A 16 16.53 -33.62 25.85
N TRP A 17 15.95 -34.52 25.04
CA TRP A 17 16.56 -35.01 23.79
C TRP A 17 16.16 -34.24 22.53
N GLY A 18 15.22 -33.30 22.60
CA GLY A 18 14.78 -32.49 21.46
C GLY A 18 15.55 -31.18 21.23
N LEU A 19 16.54 -30.86 22.06
CA LEU A 19 17.22 -29.55 22.07
C LEU A 19 18.72 -29.61 21.74
N LEU A 20 19.24 -30.74 21.23
CA LEU A 20 20.68 -30.93 21.03
C LEU A 20 21.11 -31.44 19.66
N PHE A 21 20.27 -31.28 18.63
CA PHE A 21 20.58 -31.76 17.27
C PHE A 21 20.16 -30.79 16.15
N ILE A 22 20.47 -29.49 16.27
CA ILE A 22 20.53 -28.60 15.09
C ILE A 22 21.62 -27.55 15.31
N LEU A 23 22.87 -27.92 15.04
CA LEU A 23 23.95 -26.98 14.71
C LEU A 23 24.92 -27.74 13.77
N PRO A 24 24.95 -27.46 12.46
CA PRO A 24 26.09 -27.86 11.66
C PRO A 24 27.28 -26.94 12.01
N PRO A 25 28.51 -27.47 12.13
CA PRO A 25 29.70 -26.66 12.31
C PRO A 25 30.15 -26.21 10.92
N SER A 26 29.82 -24.99 10.52
CA SER A 26 30.36 -24.37 9.32
C SER A 26 30.33 -22.86 9.46
N CYS A 27 31.36 -22.21 8.90
CA CYS A 27 31.54 -20.76 8.78
C CYS A 27 32.28 -20.06 9.94
N LEU A 28 33.55 -20.42 10.11
CA LEU A 28 34.62 -19.45 10.38
C LEU A 28 35.42 -19.26 9.09
N PHE A 29 34.96 -18.37 8.22
CA PHE A 29 35.77 -17.72 7.20
C PHE A 29 35.24 -16.29 7.07
N ALA A 30 35.97 -15.34 7.64
CA ALA A 30 35.78 -13.93 7.34
C ALA A 30 36.26 -13.71 5.90
N ALA A 31 35.32 -13.57 4.96
CA ALA A 31 35.63 -13.10 3.63
C ALA A 31 35.92 -11.59 3.69
N LEU A 32 37.11 -11.20 3.25
CA LEU A 32 37.44 -9.81 2.92
C LEU A 32 36.41 -9.27 1.90
N PRO A 33 35.99 -8.00 1.98
CA PRO A 33 35.07 -7.43 0.99
C PRO A 33 35.77 -7.46 -0.37
N ALA A 34 35.24 -8.28 -1.28
CA ALA A 34 35.75 -8.34 -2.63
C ALA A 34 35.42 -7.02 -3.33
N SER A 35 36.47 -6.26 -3.68
CA SER A 35 36.37 -5.00 -4.40
C SER A 35 36.12 -5.26 -5.88
N GLY A 36 34.86 -5.18 -6.31
CA GLY A 36 34.46 -5.27 -7.72
C GLY A 36 33.04 -5.81 -7.90
N ILE A 37 32.28 -5.26 -8.85
CA ILE A 37 30.89 -5.70 -9.12
C ILE A 37 30.83 -7.18 -9.50
N GLU A 38 31.84 -7.68 -10.22
CA GLU A 38 31.98 -9.07 -10.65
C GLU A 38 32.18 -10.03 -9.48
N ALA A 39 32.99 -9.65 -8.49
CA ALA A 39 33.25 -10.51 -7.33
C ALA A 39 32.01 -10.61 -6.42
N ARG A 40 31.15 -9.59 -6.43
CA ARG A 40 29.88 -9.59 -5.71
C ARG A 40 28.76 -10.28 -6.50
N TYR A 41 28.78 -10.17 -7.83
CA TYR A 41 27.77 -10.71 -8.74
C TYR A 41 28.43 -11.42 -9.92
N PRO A 42 28.86 -12.68 -9.79
CA PRO A 42 29.56 -13.42 -10.84
C PRO A 42 28.76 -13.56 -12.15
N GLN A 43 27.42 -13.48 -12.07
CA GLN A 43 26.52 -13.55 -13.22
C GLN A 43 26.75 -12.47 -14.28
N VAL A 44 27.41 -11.34 -13.95
CA VAL A 44 27.68 -10.27 -14.93
C VAL A 44 28.53 -10.72 -16.11
N ARG A 45 29.32 -11.80 -15.95
CA ARG A 45 30.05 -12.42 -17.06
C ARG A 45 29.13 -13.02 -18.13
N GLN A 46 27.92 -13.42 -17.74
CA GLN A 46 26.94 -13.93 -18.71
C GLN A 46 26.34 -12.78 -19.53
N PHE A 47 26.31 -11.56 -18.97
CA PHE A 47 25.78 -10.39 -19.68
C PHE A 47 26.79 -9.89 -20.72
N PHE A 48 28.10 -10.03 -20.44
CA PHE A 48 29.18 -9.69 -21.36
C PHE A 48 30.19 -10.84 -21.47
N PRO A 49 29.94 -11.85 -22.32
CA PRO A 49 30.78 -13.04 -22.43
C PRO A 49 32.23 -12.75 -22.82
N ASP A 50 32.45 -11.74 -23.67
CA ASP A 50 33.79 -11.34 -24.13
C ASP A 50 34.33 -10.11 -23.38
N ALA A 51 33.97 -9.91 -22.11
CA ALA A 51 34.57 -8.89 -21.25
C ALA A 51 35.86 -9.41 -20.58
N ASP A 52 36.90 -8.58 -20.58
CA ASP A 52 38.18 -8.88 -19.92
C ASP A 52 38.24 -8.36 -18.48
N ARG A 53 37.50 -7.29 -18.16
CA ARG A 53 37.49 -6.65 -16.84
C ARG A 53 36.23 -5.83 -16.60
N PHE A 54 35.78 -5.79 -15.34
CA PHE A 54 34.74 -4.87 -14.84
C PHE A 54 35.38 -3.79 -13.95
N GLY A 55 35.06 -2.53 -14.20
CA GLY A 55 35.54 -1.38 -13.42
C GLY A 55 34.81 -1.19 -12.09
N PRO A 56 35.25 -0.22 -11.27
CA PRO A 56 34.51 0.23 -10.09
C PRO A 56 33.15 0.85 -10.48
N VAL A 57 32.19 0.81 -9.54
CA VAL A 57 30.90 1.49 -9.71
C VAL A 57 31.11 2.98 -9.46
N GLU A 58 30.83 3.82 -10.45
CA GLU A 58 31.12 5.26 -10.42
C GLU A 58 29.99 6.08 -11.09
N GLY A 59 29.99 7.40 -10.84
CA GLY A 59 29.07 8.40 -11.41
C GLY A 59 27.82 8.73 -10.59
N GLU A 60 27.01 9.68 -11.08
CA GLU A 60 25.76 10.11 -10.41
C GLU A 60 24.64 9.07 -10.53
N ALA A 61 24.59 8.36 -11.67
CA ALA A 61 23.88 7.10 -11.87
C ALA A 61 24.92 5.96 -11.72
N PRO A 62 25.01 5.33 -10.54
CA PRO A 62 26.12 4.43 -10.24
C PRO A 62 26.13 3.20 -11.15
N ALA A 63 27.16 3.08 -11.98
CA ALA A 63 27.35 1.96 -12.90
C ALA A 63 28.82 1.58 -13.02
N ALA A 64 29.09 0.29 -13.21
CA ALA A 64 30.43 -0.24 -13.45
C ALA A 64 30.70 -0.37 -14.96
N PRO A 65 31.75 0.26 -15.51
CA PRO A 65 32.12 0.09 -16.91
C PRO A 65 32.67 -1.31 -17.17
N VAL A 66 32.32 -1.87 -18.33
CA VAL A 66 32.77 -3.19 -18.80
C VAL A 66 33.80 -2.99 -19.90
N TYR A 67 34.96 -3.66 -19.80
CA TYR A 67 36.07 -3.50 -20.73
C TYR A 67 36.31 -4.75 -21.58
N ARG A 68 36.64 -4.53 -22.86
CA ARG A 68 37.20 -5.52 -23.79
C ARG A 68 38.40 -4.90 -24.50
N ASN A 69 39.56 -5.54 -24.44
CA ASN A 69 40.83 -5.07 -24.99
C ASN A 69 41.18 -3.61 -24.61
N GLY A 70 40.78 -3.18 -23.41
CA GLY A 70 40.97 -1.81 -22.90
C GLY A 70 39.92 -0.79 -23.35
N ALA A 71 39.00 -1.13 -24.26
CA ALA A 71 37.87 -0.29 -24.65
C ALA A 71 36.62 -0.62 -23.82
N ILE A 72 35.78 0.38 -23.54
CA ILE A 72 34.49 0.16 -22.88
C ILE A 72 33.54 -0.48 -23.90
N VAL A 73 32.81 -1.52 -23.49
CA VAL A 73 31.81 -2.21 -24.32
C VAL A 73 30.40 -2.15 -23.73
N GLY A 74 30.24 -1.57 -22.55
CA GLY A 74 28.96 -1.44 -21.88
C GLY A 74 29.10 -1.09 -20.40
N TYR A 75 27.98 -1.13 -19.70
CA TYR A 75 27.89 -0.81 -18.29
C TYR A 75 27.00 -1.83 -17.55
N VAL A 76 27.34 -2.10 -16.30
CA VAL A 76 26.51 -2.89 -15.38
C VAL A 76 26.01 -1.99 -14.26
N LEU A 77 24.71 -2.00 -14.01
CA LEU A 77 24.04 -1.13 -13.04
C LEU A 77 23.07 -1.93 -12.17
N ARG A 78 22.72 -1.36 -11.01
CA ARG A 78 21.66 -1.89 -10.14
C ARG A 78 20.51 -0.91 -10.14
N THR A 79 19.29 -1.40 -10.39
CA THR A 79 18.10 -0.53 -10.42
C THR A 79 17.88 0.21 -9.11
N GLN A 80 18.18 -0.41 -7.97
CA GLN A 80 17.99 0.22 -6.65
C GLN A 80 18.89 1.44 -6.41
N ASP A 81 20.04 1.54 -7.07
CA ASP A 81 21.00 2.63 -6.85
C ASP A 81 20.63 3.89 -7.66
N ILE A 82 19.75 3.73 -8.65
CA ILE A 82 19.47 4.76 -9.67
C ILE A 82 17.98 5.12 -9.70
N ALA A 83 17.12 4.11 -9.68
CA ALA A 83 15.67 4.24 -9.73
C ALA A 83 15.02 3.23 -8.75
N PRO A 84 15.10 3.47 -7.42
CA PRO A 84 14.49 2.61 -6.41
C PRO A 84 12.96 2.80 -6.36
N ILE A 85 12.26 2.39 -7.42
CA ILE A 85 10.80 2.47 -7.50
C ILE A 85 10.20 1.37 -6.62
N PRO A 86 9.40 1.69 -5.59
CA PRO A 86 8.75 0.69 -4.76
C PRO A 86 7.77 -0.16 -5.56
N ALA A 87 7.83 -1.48 -5.39
CA ALA A 87 6.85 -2.41 -5.94
C ALA A 87 5.71 -2.68 -4.93
N TYR A 88 4.93 -3.75 -5.09
CA TYR A 88 3.76 -4.01 -4.26
C TYR A 88 4.11 -4.20 -2.77
N SER A 89 5.32 -4.67 -2.47
CA SER A 89 5.87 -4.76 -1.11
C SER A 89 6.15 -3.43 -0.42
N GLY A 90 6.13 -2.31 -1.15
CA GLY A 90 6.65 -1.03 -0.68
C GLY A 90 8.19 -0.95 -0.63
N LYS A 91 8.90 -2.02 -1.03
CA LYS A 91 10.34 -2.04 -1.25
C LYS A 91 10.62 -2.14 -2.77
N PRO A 92 11.71 -1.55 -3.27
CA PRO A 92 12.10 -1.73 -4.66
C PRO A 92 12.55 -3.18 -4.92
N VAL A 93 12.31 -3.66 -6.13
CA VAL A 93 12.91 -4.90 -6.64
C VAL A 93 14.26 -4.55 -7.22
N ASN A 94 15.32 -5.15 -6.67
CA ASN A 94 16.68 -4.88 -7.11
C ASN A 94 17.04 -5.81 -8.26
N VAL A 95 17.29 -5.24 -9.43
CA VAL A 95 17.67 -5.94 -10.65
C VAL A 95 19.06 -5.48 -11.07
N LEU A 96 19.93 -6.45 -11.35
CA LEU A 96 21.21 -6.22 -12.01
C LEU A 96 20.98 -6.16 -13.51
N VAL A 97 21.37 -5.06 -14.13
CA VAL A 97 21.13 -4.80 -15.55
C VAL A 97 22.47 -4.53 -16.24
N GLY A 98 22.69 -5.16 -17.40
CA GLY A 98 23.79 -4.84 -18.31
C GLY A 98 23.25 -4.09 -19.53
N ILE A 99 23.95 -3.04 -19.96
CA ILE A 99 23.65 -2.29 -21.19
C ILE A 99 24.90 -2.15 -22.07
N ASP A 100 24.77 -2.30 -23.38
CA ASP A 100 25.84 -2.02 -24.34
C ASP A 100 25.89 -0.53 -24.73
N LEU A 101 26.81 -0.17 -25.63
CA LEU A 101 27.00 1.21 -26.08
C LEU A 101 25.96 1.66 -27.12
N GLU A 102 25.14 0.74 -27.61
CA GLU A 102 24.02 1.00 -28.50
C GLU A 102 22.69 1.14 -27.73
N GLY A 103 22.74 1.03 -26.39
CA GLY A 103 21.57 1.12 -25.53
C GLY A 103 20.72 -0.14 -25.51
N ARG A 104 21.23 -1.30 -25.89
CA ARG A 104 20.53 -2.59 -25.73
C ARG A 104 20.84 -3.22 -24.39
N ILE A 105 19.85 -3.90 -23.83
CA ILE A 105 19.99 -4.63 -22.57
C ILE A 105 20.68 -5.97 -22.85
N THR A 106 21.88 -6.15 -22.32
CA THR A 106 22.67 -7.38 -22.48
C THR A 106 22.39 -8.43 -21.39
N GLY A 107 21.82 -7.99 -20.26
CA GLY A 107 21.42 -8.87 -19.16
C GLY A 107 20.48 -8.18 -18.18
N ALA A 108 19.56 -8.95 -17.58
CA ALA A 108 18.63 -8.44 -16.57
C ALA A 108 18.24 -9.58 -15.60
N GLU A 109 18.77 -9.52 -14.38
CA GLU A 109 18.56 -10.56 -13.36
C GLU A 109 18.23 -9.97 -12.00
N VAL A 110 17.22 -10.53 -11.33
CA VAL A 110 16.81 -10.08 -10.00
C VAL A 110 17.87 -10.51 -8.98
N ILE A 111 18.40 -9.55 -8.23
CA ILE A 111 19.32 -9.81 -7.11
C ILE A 111 18.52 -10.05 -5.83
N GLU A 112 17.50 -9.23 -5.59
CA GLU A 112 16.77 -9.18 -4.34
C GLU A 112 15.35 -8.64 -4.56
N HIS A 113 14.35 -9.30 -3.95
CA HIS A 113 12.97 -8.81 -3.94
C HIS A 113 12.28 -9.17 -2.62
N HIS A 114 11.21 -8.42 -2.29
CA HIS A 114 10.41 -8.62 -1.08
C HIS A 114 8.90 -8.73 -1.38
N GLU A 115 8.55 -9.07 -2.62
CA GLU A 115 7.17 -9.09 -3.11
C GLU A 115 6.31 -10.19 -2.46
N PRO A 116 5.33 -9.83 -1.60
CA PRO A 116 4.53 -10.80 -0.85
C PRO A 116 3.76 -11.76 -1.76
N ILE A 117 3.33 -11.32 -2.95
CA ILE A 117 2.52 -12.14 -3.85
C ILE A 117 3.35 -13.24 -4.55
N LEU A 118 4.65 -13.00 -4.76
CA LEU A 118 5.60 -13.98 -5.28
C LEU A 118 6.08 -14.94 -4.17
N LEU A 119 6.02 -14.51 -2.92
CA LEU A 119 6.36 -15.34 -1.75
C LEU A 119 5.20 -16.23 -1.27
N VAL A 120 3.97 -16.00 -1.76
CA VAL A 120 2.73 -16.60 -1.20
C VAL A 120 1.85 -17.30 -2.25
N GLY A 121 2.21 -17.31 -3.55
CA GLY A 121 1.41 -18.04 -4.54
C GLY A 121 1.91 -18.10 -5.98
N ILE A 122 2.85 -17.24 -6.41
CA ILE A 122 3.44 -17.27 -7.76
C ILE A 122 4.93 -17.56 -7.62
N PRO A 123 5.50 -18.59 -8.27
CA PRO A 123 6.91 -18.92 -8.13
C PRO A 123 7.82 -17.73 -8.45
N GLU A 124 8.84 -17.46 -7.62
CA GLU A 124 9.83 -16.38 -7.86
C GLU A 124 10.49 -16.48 -9.23
N GLN A 125 10.67 -17.71 -9.72
CA GLN A 125 11.19 -17.97 -11.05
C GLN A 125 10.43 -17.22 -12.15
N ARG A 126 9.10 -17.00 -12.01
CA ARG A 126 8.32 -16.21 -12.97
C ARG A 126 8.79 -14.77 -13.06
N LEU A 127 9.23 -14.17 -11.95
CA LEU A 127 9.80 -12.83 -11.94
C LEU A 127 11.17 -12.82 -12.62
N PHE A 128 11.99 -13.84 -12.37
CA PHE A 128 13.30 -13.97 -13.01
C PHE A 128 13.18 -14.21 -14.51
N ASP A 129 12.17 -14.98 -14.92
CA ASP A 129 11.83 -15.19 -16.32
C ASP A 129 11.38 -13.88 -16.97
N PHE A 130 10.54 -13.10 -16.26
CA PHE A 130 10.09 -11.78 -16.72
C PHE A 130 11.24 -10.80 -16.94
N THR A 131 12.18 -10.67 -16.00
CA THR A 131 13.32 -9.75 -16.19
C THR A 131 14.18 -10.17 -17.37
N ARG A 132 14.38 -11.48 -17.57
CA ARG A 132 15.17 -11.99 -18.71
C ARG A 132 14.56 -11.68 -20.09
N GLN A 133 13.25 -11.42 -20.18
CA GLN A 133 12.64 -11.01 -21.45
C GLN A 133 13.11 -9.63 -21.95
N HIS A 134 13.76 -8.82 -21.08
CA HIS A 134 14.33 -7.54 -21.47
C HIS A 134 15.64 -7.69 -22.24
N VAL A 135 16.29 -8.86 -22.18
CA VAL A 135 17.56 -9.09 -22.88
C VAL A 135 17.37 -9.00 -24.39
N GLY A 136 18.20 -8.19 -25.04
CA GLY A 136 18.15 -7.88 -26.47
C GLY A 136 17.24 -6.72 -26.85
N LYS A 137 16.44 -6.19 -25.92
CA LYS A 137 15.58 -5.02 -26.14
C LYS A 137 16.37 -3.71 -26.00
N SER A 138 15.98 -2.68 -26.75
CA SER A 138 16.55 -1.35 -26.62
C SER A 138 15.94 -0.62 -25.43
N ILE A 139 16.75 0.18 -24.72
CA ILE A 139 16.26 1.09 -23.69
C ILE A 139 15.32 2.16 -24.25
N THR A 140 15.32 2.40 -25.56
CA THR A 140 14.38 3.30 -26.26
C THR A 140 13.09 2.63 -26.69
N ASP A 141 12.99 1.30 -26.62
CA ASP A 141 11.78 0.57 -27.02
C ASP A 141 10.58 0.98 -26.14
N ARG A 142 9.41 1.13 -26.76
CA ARG A 142 8.15 1.31 -26.04
C ARG A 142 7.65 -0.05 -25.56
N ILE A 143 7.98 -0.40 -24.31
CA ILE A 143 7.67 -1.71 -23.74
C ILE A 143 6.27 -1.74 -23.10
N GLU A 144 5.40 -2.61 -23.61
CA GLU A 144 4.08 -2.90 -23.01
C GLU A 144 4.10 -4.22 -22.24
N VAL A 145 3.45 -4.27 -21.07
CA VAL A 145 3.40 -5.47 -20.23
C VAL A 145 1.99 -6.07 -20.23
N GLY A 146 1.83 -7.25 -20.83
CA GLY A 146 0.57 -8.01 -20.87
C GLY A 146 -0.38 -7.68 -22.04
N GLY A 147 0.11 -7.03 -23.09
CA GLY A 147 -0.61 -6.73 -24.34
C GLY A 147 -0.08 -7.53 -25.54
N ARG A 148 -0.64 -7.34 -26.75
CA ARG A 148 -0.07 -7.87 -28.00
C ARG A 148 0.78 -6.77 -28.63
N GLU A 149 1.90 -7.11 -29.26
CA GLU A 149 2.78 -6.13 -29.94
C GLU A 149 1.95 -5.26 -30.90
N ALA A 150 1.81 -3.97 -30.58
CA ALA A 150 1.35 -2.94 -31.49
C ALA A 150 2.53 -2.43 -32.32
N GLU A 151 2.26 -1.87 -33.49
CA GLU A 151 3.28 -1.33 -34.40
C GLU A 151 4.16 -0.29 -33.66
N GLY A 152 5.47 -0.52 -33.57
CA GLY A 152 6.40 0.34 -32.81
C GLY A 152 6.48 0.08 -31.30
N SER A 153 5.80 -0.93 -30.77
CA SER A 153 5.89 -1.34 -29.35
C SER A 153 6.39 -2.79 -29.21
N VAL A 154 7.10 -3.05 -28.12
CA VAL A 154 7.59 -4.38 -27.76
C VAL A 154 6.77 -4.90 -26.60
N SER A 155 6.13 -6.06 -26.74
CA SER A 155 5.36 -6.65 -25.66
C SER A 155 6.21 -7.60 -24.82
N LEU A 156 6.01 -7.56 -23.49
CA LEU A 156 6.51 -8.53 -22.54
C LEU A 156 5.33 -9.28 -21.89
N ASP A 157 5.53 -10.57 -21.67
CA ASP A 157 4.54 -11.42 -21.01
C ASP A 157 4.34 -10.98 -19.56
N ALA A 158 3.11 -10.58 -19.22
CA ALA A 158 2.77 -10.27 -17.84
C ALA A 158 2.70 -11.54 -16.97
N ILE A 159 2.90 -11.35 -15.65
CA ILE A 159 2.65 -12.39 -14.66
C ILE A 159 1.22 -12.23 -14.12
N SER A 160 0.35 -13.20 -14.39
CA SER A 160 -1.01 -13.24 -13.86
C SER A 160 -1.02 -13.16 -12.34
N GLY A 161 -1.71 -12.14 -11.79
CA GLY A 161 -1.79 -11.89 -10.35
C GLY A 161 -0.64 -11.04 -9.78
N ALA A 162 0.39 -10.71 -10.57
CA ALA A 162 1.50 -9.83 -10.17
C ALA A 162 1.73 -8.68 -11.17
N THR A 163 0.68 -8.25 -11.88
CA THR A 163 0.76 -7.25 -12.97
C THR A 163 1.35 -5.91 -12.52
N VAL A 164 1.03 -5.44 -11.30
CA VAL A 164 1.60 -4.21 -10.75
C VAL A 164 3.11 -4.35 -10.52
N THR A 165 3.54 -5.46 -9.92
CA THR A 165 4.94 -5.77 -9.67
C THR A 165 5.75 -5.77 -10.96
N VAL A 166 5.30 -6.48 -12.00
CA VAL A 166 6.06 -6.57 -13.27
C VAL A 166 6.09 -5.26 -14.05
N LYS A 167 5.02 -4.44 -13.97
CA LYS A 167 5.02 -3.09 -14.55
C LYS A 167 6.02 -2.17 -13.86
N VAL A 168 6.10 -2.23 -12.52
CA VAL A 168 7.10 -1.46 -11.76
C VAL A 168 8.51 -1.94 -12.08
N VAL A 169 8.73 -3.25 -12.17
CA VAL A 169 10.05 -3.82 -12.51
C VAL A 169 10.49 -3.38 -13.91
N ASN A 170 9.61 -3.44 -14.91
CA ASN A 170 9.89 -2.90 -16.25
C ASN A 170 10.29 -1.42 -16.18
N ARG A 171 9.50 -0.60 -15.47
CA ARG A 171 9.80 0.84 -15.29
C ARG A 171 11.14 1.08 -14.61
N SER A 172 11.48 0.29 -13.59
CA SER A 172 12.76 0.41 -12.87
C SER A 172 13.94 0.07 -13.77
N ILE A 173 13.86 -1.02 -14.54
CA ILE A 173 14.90 -1.43 -15.51
C ILE A 173 15.10 -0.33 -16.55
N MET A 174 14.02 0.06 -17.23
CA MET A 174 14.08 1.03 -18.33
C MET A 174 14.55 2.41 -17.86
N ARG A 175 14.03 2.91 -16.73
CA ARG A 175 14.43 4.21 -16.18
C ARG A 175 15.88 4.22 -15.71
N ALA A 176 16.33 3.18 -15.01
CA ALA A 176 17.71 3.10 -14.54
C ALA A 176 18.70 2.99 -15.71
N ALA A 177 18.37 2.17 -16.72
CA ALA A 177 19.18 1.99 -17.90
C ALA A 177 19.29 3.27 -18.75
N ARG A 178 18.17 3.98 -18.99
CA ARG A 178 18.19 5.28 -19.69
C ARG A 178 19.03 6.32 -18.96
N ARG A 179 18.89 6.42 -17.64
CA ARG A 179 19.65 7.41 -16.86
C ARG A 179 21.16 7.20 -16.92
N VAL A 180 21.62 5.93 -16.90
CA VAL A 180 23.04 5.61 -17.15
C VAL A 180 23.41 5.95 -18.59
N ALA A 181 22.58 5.60 -19.56
CA ALA A 181 22.86 5.87 -20.96
C ALA A 181 22.94 7.37 -21.28
N GLU A 182 22.08 8.20 -20.69
CA GLU A 182 22.12 9.65 -20.79
C GLU A 182 23.40 10.22 -20.17
N GLU A 183 23.74 9.83 -18.93
CA GLU A 183 24.96 10.33 -18.26
C GLU A 183 26.25 9.90 -18.99
N ARG A 184 26.23 8.71 -19.61
CA ARG A 184 27.39 8.16 -20.33
C ARG A 184 27.42 8.56 -21.81
N GLY A 185 26.49 9.39 -22.28
CA GLY A 185 26.43 9.85 -23.66
C GLY A 185 26.10 8.75 -24.68
N ILE A 186 25.50 7.65 -24.23
CA ILE A 186 24.97 6.57 -25.08
C ILE A 186 23.64 7.00 -25.74
N LEU A 187 22.84 7.81 -25.03
CA LEU A 187 21.65 8.47 -25.57
C LEU A 187 21.89 9.96 -25.70
N GLU A 188 21.53 10.54 -26.85
CA GLU A 188 21.46 12.00 -26.98
C GLU A 188 20.38 12.53 -26.04
N THR A 189 20.74 13.47 -25.19
CA THR A 189 19.82 14.13 -24.28
C THR A 189 18.87 15.02 -25.09
N GLY A 190 17.74 14.46 -25.56
CA GLY A 190 16.56 15.27 -25.83
C GLY A 190 16.24 16.05 -24.55
N ALA A 191 16.00 17.35 -24.66
CA ALA A 191 15.94 18.31 -23.55
C ALA A 191 14.75 18.12 -22.58
N ASP A 192 14.49 16.90 -22.12
CA ASP A 192 13.52 16.57 -21.07
C ASP A 192 14.19 16.66 -19.70
N THR A 193 14.68 17.86 -19.37
CA THR A 193 14.70 18.25 -17.96
C THR A 193 13.26 18.22 -17.46
N ALA A 194 13.06 17.76 -16.22
CA ALA A 194 11.77 17.75 -15.52
C ALA A 194 11.19 19.17 -15.48
N ALA A 195 10.57 19.59 -16.58
CA ALA A 195 9.87 20.85 -16.70
C ALA A 195 8.56 20.68 -15.94
N VAL A 196 8.30 21.61 -15.03
CA VAL A 196 6.95 21.83 -14.51
C VAL A 196 6.02 21.92 -15.71
N GLN A 197 4.95 21.11 -15.74
CA GLN A 197 4.00 21.06 -16.85
C GLN A 197 3.67 22.48 -17.32
N ALA A 198 3.77 22.71 -18.63
CA ALA A 198 3.47 24.01 -19.17
C ALA A 198 1.99 24.33 -18.94
N ARG A 199 1.68 25.62 -18.79
CA ARG A 199 0.29 26.09 -18.67
C ARG A 199 -0.08 26.89 -19.89
N VAL A 200 -1.34 26.82 -20.28
CA VAL A 200 -1.88 27.67 -21.35
C VAL A 200 -1.96 29.13 -20.86
N ARG A 201 -1.63 30.09 -21.73
CA ARG A 201 -1.82 31.51 -21.47
C ARG A 201 -3.29 31.88 -21.67
N GLU A 202 -4.03 31.94 -20.58
CA GLU A 202 -5.47 32.26 -20.59
C GLU A 202 -5.79 33.72 -20.97
N GLU A 203 -4.82 34.63 -20.79
CA GLU A 203 -5.01 36.06 -21.07
C GLU A 203 -4.75 36.43 -22.54
N LEU A 204 -4.14 35.53 -23.33
CA LEU A 204 -3.76 35.81 -24.71
C LEU A 204 -4.90 35.49 -25.67
N TYR A 205 -5.56 36.54 -26.17
CA TYR A 205 -6.57 36.44 -27.21
C TYR A 205 -6.53 37.63 -28.16
N GLN A 206 -6.53 37.35 -29.46
CA GLN A 206 -6.73 38.32 -30.54
C GLN A 206 -7.62 37.67 -31.61
N PRO A 207 -8.51 38.41 -32.28
CA PRO A 207 -9.24 37.88 -33.44
C PRO A 207 -8.28 37.44 -34.54
N ALA A 208 -8.45 36.21 -35.04
CA ALA A 208 -7.68 35.68 -36.17
C ALA A 208 -8.58 34.90 -37.12
N ASP A 209 -8.17 34.85 -38.40
CA ASP A 209 -8.83 34.08 -39.45
C ASP A 209 -8.20 32.67 -39.62
N TRP A 210 -8.81 31.85 -40.48
CA TRP A 210 -8.33 30.49 -40.76
C TRP A 210 -6.90 30.46 -41.34
N VAL A 211 -6.55 31.43 -42.18
CA VAL A 211 -5.24 31.49 -42.84
C VAL A 211 -4.15 31.80 -41.83
N GLN A 212 -4.44 32.68 -40.86
CA GLN A 212 -3.53 33.02 -39.77
C GLN A 212 -3.29 31.82 -38.85
N LEU A 213 -4.36 31.14 -38.40
CA LEU A 213 -4.25 29.99 -37.49
C LEU A 213 -3.60 28.75 -38.15
N THR A 214 -3.73 28.59 -39.46
CA THR A 214 -3.00 27.53 -40.18
C THR A 214 -1.56 27.92 -40.46
N GLY A 215 -1.28 29.21 -40.70
CA GLY A 215 0.05 29.74 -40.97
C GLY A 215 0.99 29.79 -39.77
N ASP A 216 0.47 30.07 -38.57
CA ASP A 216 1.25 30.12 -37.32
C ASP A 216 1.44 28.76 -36.64
N GLY A 217 0.78 27.72 -37.17
CA GLY A 217 0.85 26.36 -36.68
C GLY A 217 -0.13 26.00 -35.57
N SER A 218 -1.07 26.90 -35.25
CA SER A 218 -2.18 26.62 -34.34
C SER A 218 -3.07 25.50 -34.87
N ILE A 219 -3.30 25.46 -36.17
CA ILE A 219 -4.04 24.40 -36.86
C ILE A 219 -3.09 23.74 -37.84
N ARG A 220 -2.89 22.43 -37.70
CA ARG A 220 -2.03 21.63 -38.58
C ARG A 220 -2.88 20.79 -39.52
N ARG A 221 -2.26 20.37 -40.62
CA ARG A 221 -2.90 19.62 -41.71
C ARG A 221 -2.10 18.34 -41.99
N LEU A 222 -2.79 17.22 -42.03
CA LEU A 222 -2.33 15.93 -42.51
C LEU A 222 -3.14 15.61 -43.77
N LEU A 223 -2.51 15.76 -44.93
CA LEU A 223 -3.07 15.32 -46.21
C LEU A 223 -2.48 13.96 -46.54
N ILE A 224 -3.34 12.98 -46.76
CA ILE A 224 -2.94 11.64 -47.22
C ILE A 224 -3.62 11.40 -48.56
N GLU A 225 -2.82 11.06 -49.56
CA GLU A 225 -3.29 10.65 -50.87
C GLU A 225 -3.51 9.13 -50.94
N ARG A 226 -4.39 8.71 -51.85
CA ARG A 226 -4.71 7.28 -52.01
C ARG A 226 -3.50 6.43 -52.40
N GLU A 227 -2.53 7.02 -53.10
CA GLU A 227 -1.28 6.36 -53.48
C GLU A 227 -0.41 6.04 -52.26
N GLU A 228 -0.32 6.97 -51.31
CA GLU A 228 0.44 6.77 -50.06
C GLU A 228 -0.15 5.62 -49.23
N VAL A 229 -1.48 5.49 -49.22
CA VAL A 229 -2.16 4.37 -48.57
C VAL A 229 -1.85 3.06 -49.28
N GLU A 230 -1.91 3.00 -50.61
CA GLU A 230 -1.53 1.77 -51.34
C GLU A 230 -0.07 1.37 -51.08
N ALA A 231 0.85 2.35 -51.09
CA ALA A 231 2.26 2.12 -50.79
C ALA A 231 2.46 1.58 -49.37
N ALA A 232 1.77 2.14 -48.37
CA ALA A 232 1.85 1.71 -46.98
C ALA A 232 1.38 0.26 -46.75
N PHE A 233 0.48 -0.25 -47.61
CA PHE A 233 0.02 -1.64 -47.56
C PHE A 233 0.79 -2.59 -48.49
N GLY A 234 1.78 -2.10 -49.25
CA GLY A 234 2.61 -2.92 -50.13
C GLY A 234 3.33 -4.04 -49.37
N GLY A 235 3.19 -5.29 -49.80
CA GLY A 235 3.76 -6.46 -49.14
C GLY A 235 3.00 -6.96 -47.91
N THR A 236 1.87 -6.34 -47.55
CA THR A 236 0.98 -6.81 -46.47
C THR A 236 -0.18 -7.63 -47.02
N ALA A 237 -0.93 -8.33 -46.15
CA ALA A 237 -2.16 -9.01 -46.56
C ALA A 237 -3.28 -8.05 -47.03
N GLY A 238 -3.12 -6.74 -46.80
CA GLY A 238 -4.02 -5.69 -47.26
C GLY A 238 -3.68 -5.13 -48.64
N GLU A 239 -2.61 -5.58 -49.29
CA GLU A 239 -2.20 -5.09 -50.61
C GLU A 239 -3.33 -5.26 -51.65
N GLY A 240 -3.62 -4.19 -52.41
CA GLY A 240 -4.65 -4.18 -53.45
C GLY A 240 -6.11 -4.26 -52.96
N ARG A 241 -6.36 -4.06 -51.66
CA ARG A 241 -7.72 -4.07 -51.06
C ARG A 241 -8.12 -2.70 -50.54
N GLY A 242 -8.94 -1.96 -51.28
CA GLY A 242 -9.50 -0.67 -50.85
C GLY A 242 -10.69 -0.81 -49.90
N ILE A 243 -11.16 0.32 -49.39
CA ILE A 243 -12.01 0.41 -48.20
C ILE A 243 -13.51 0.26 -48.51
N SER A 244 -13.93 0.56 -49.74
CA SER A 244 -15.34 0.58 -50.15
C SER A 244 -15.77 -0.61 -51.03
N THR A 245 -14.89 -1.12 -51.90
CA THR A 245 -15.24 -2.13 -52.92
C THR A 245 -14.33 -3.36 -52.95
N GLY A 246 -13.31 -3.43 -52.08
CA GLY A 246 -12.32 -4.52 -52.09
C GLY A 246 -11.38 -4.52 -53.31
N GLN A 247 -11.42 -3.47 -54.13
CA GLN A 247 -10.47 -3.17 -55.20
C GLN A 247 -9.45 -2.12 -54.73
N PRO A 248 -8.25 -2.00 -55.34
CA PRO A 248 -7.28 -0.99 -54.97
C PRO A 248 -7.90 0.42 -55.01
N GLU A 249 -7.50 1.29 -54.09
CA GLU A 249 -7.91 2.69 -54.07
C GLU A 249 -7.48 3.38 -55.37
N CYS A 250 -6.33 3.03 -55.93
CA CYS A 250 -5.85 3.58 -57.18
C CYS A 250 -5.91 2.57 -58.33
N LEU A 251 -6.64 2.90 -59.39
CA LEU A 251 -6.59 2.15 -60.64
C LEU A 251 -5.39 2.58 -61.48
N PRO A 252 -4.69 1.65 -62.16
CA PRO A 252 -3.54 1.99 -63.00
C PRO A 252 -3.93 2.99 -64.11
N GLY A 253 -3.33 4.18 -64.10
CA GLY A 253 -3.52 5.21 -65.13
C GLY A 253 -4.57 6.29 -64.82
N GLU A 254 -5.21 6.25 -63.64
CA GLU A 254 -6.08 7.33 -63.16
C GLU A 254 -5.39 8.16 -62.07
N PRO A 255 -5.61 9.49 -61.99
CA PRO A 255 -5.09 10.29 -60.89
C PRO A 255 -5.71 9.84 -59.57
N CYS A 256 -4.86 9.41 -58.63
CA CYS A 256 -5.24 9.09 -57.27
C CYS A 256 -5.73 10.36 -56.55
N GLY A 257 -7.01 10.40 -56.18
CA GLY A 257 -7.56 11.51 -55.40
C GLY A 257 -7.12 11.52 -53.94
N THR A 258 -7.56 12.53 -53.19
CA THR A 258 -7.38 12.64 -51.74
C THR A 258 -8.03 11.48 -51.01
N PHE A 259 -7.28 10.84 -50.12
CA PHE A 259 -7.81 9.81 -49.23
C PHE A 259 -8.48 10.45 -48.01
N ILE A 260 -7.72 11.29 -47.31
CA ILE A 260 -8.22 12.16 -46.23
C ILE A 260 -7.41 13.45 -46.18
N ASP A 261 -8.09 14.56 -45.99
CA ASP A 261 -7.53 15.87 -45.70
C ASP A 261 -7.94 16.25 -44.28
N LEU A 262 -7.07 15.97 -43.32
CA LEU A 262 -7.34 16.04 -41.89
C LEU A 262 -6.64 17.26 -41.26
N TYR A 263 -7.43 18.15 -40.68
CA TYR A 263 -6.96 19.28 -39.88
C TYR A 263 -7.13 18.97 -38.40
N TYR A 264 -6.11 19.31 -37.60
CA TYR A 264 -6.08 19.02 -36.18
C TYR A 264 -5.50 20.19 -35.38
N THR A 265 -6.03 20.41 -34.18
CA THR A 265 -5.62 21.54 -33.33
C THR A 265 -5.93 21.31 -31.85
N TYR A 266 -5.14 21.93 -30.97
CA TYR A 266 -5.36 21.95 -29.53
C TYR A 266 -6.19 23.18 -29.13
N LEU A 267 -7.37 22.96 -28.54
CA LEU A 267 -8.40 23.99 -28.36
C LEU A 267 -8.24 24.83 -27.10
N ASN A 268 -7.49 24.38 -26.10
CA ASN A 268 -7.45 25.07 -24.81
C ASN A 268 -6.87 26.50 -24.89
N PRO A 269 -5.86 26.83 -25.71
CA PRO A 269 -5.42 28.21 -25.90
C PRO A 269 -6.58 29.09 -26.37
N PRO A 270 -6.90 30.20 -25.66
CA PRO A 270 -7.97 31.11 -26.05
C PRO A 270 -7.80 31.63 -27.48
N MET A 271 -6.56 31.83 -27.92
CA MET A 271 -6.21 32.21 -29.29
C MET A 271 -6.75 31.23 -30.35
N VAL A 272 -6.82 29.94 -30.03
CA VAL A 272 -7.32 28.90 -30.93
C VAL A 272 -8.81 28.65 -30.66
N GLY A 273 -9.14 28.29 -29.42
CA GLY A 273 -10.47 27.85 -29.05
C GLY A 273 -11.55 28.92 -29.23
N ARG A 274 -11.28 30.19 -28.91
CA ARG A 274 -12.29 31.27 -29.07
C ARG A 274 -12.48 31.67 -30.53
N ASN A 275 -11.42 31.67 -31.33
CA ASN A 275 -11.53 31.99 -32.76
C ASN A 275 -12.23 30.85 -33.51
N LEU A 276 -11.96 29.59 -33.16
CA LEU A 276 -12.59 28.45 -33.82
C LEU A 276 -14.02 28.18 -33.32
N LEU A 277 -14.27 28.17 -32.01
CA LEU A 277 -15.58 27.79 -31.47
C LEU A 277 -16.53 28.97 -31.25
N GLY A 278 -15.99 30.19 -31.15
CA GLY A 278 -16.70 31.34 -30.58
C GLY A 278 -16.62 31.36 -29.05
N GLN A 279 -16.84 32.55 -28.48
CA GLN A 279 -16.65 32.80 -27.04
C GLN A 279 -17.51 31.88 -26.16
N ARG A 280 -18.80 31.73 -26.50
CA ARG A 280 -19.78 31.04 -25.66
C ARG A 280 -19.53 29.52 -25.63
N GLU A 281 -19.24 28.94 -26.78
CA GLU A 281 -18.94 27.52 -26.95
C GLU A 281 -17.59 27.18 -26.30
N TYR A 282 -16.59 28.05 -26.45
CA TYR A 282 -15.30 27.89 -25.77
C TYR A 282 -15.45 27.90 -24.25
N GLU A 283 -16.18 28.86 -23.67
CA GLU A 283 -16.43 28.92 -22.24
C GLU A 283 -17.17 27.68 -21.73
N ARG A 284 -18.15 27.18 -22.48
CA ARG A 284 -18.85 25.93 -22.15
C ARG A 284 -17.89 24.74 -22.17
N LEU A 285 -17.07 24.62 -23.22
CA LEU A 285 -16.10 23.53 -23.33
C LEU A 285 -15.11 23.54 -22.17
N MET A 286 -14.51 24.69 -21.85
CA MET A 286 -13.56 24.81 -20.74
C MET A 286 -14.23 24.50 -19.38
N ALA A 287 -15.49 24.91 -19.20
CA ALA A 287 -16.25 24.57 -17.99
C ALA A 287 -16.54 23.06 -17.87
N ASP A 288 -16.84 22.39 -18.99
CA ASP A 288 -17.07 20.94 -19.03
C ASP A 288 -15.77 20.13 -18.84
N LEU A 289 -14.63 20.68 -19.25
CA LEU A 289 -13.31 20.06 -19.09
C LEU A 289 -12.81 20.07 -17.63
N GLY A 290 -13.09 21.13 -16.87
CA GLY A 290 -12.55 21.32 -15.53
C GLY A 290 -11.09 21.78 -15.52
N GLU A 291 -10.48 21.87 -14.33
CA GLU A 291 -9.06 22.25 -14.19
C GLU A 291 -8.14 21.13 -14.65
N GLY A 292 -7.34 21.36 -15.69
CA GLY A 292 -6.41 20.35 -16.22
C GLY A 292 -7.01 19.40 -17.27
N GLY A 293 -8.25 19.62 -17.70
CA GLY A 293 -8.83 18.93 -18.85
C GLY A 293 -8.32 19.50 -20.18
N HIS A 294 -8.15 18.65 -21.19
CA HIS A 294 -7.61 19.05 -22.49
C HIS A 294 -8.56 18.66 -23.63
N ALA A 295 -8.62 19.46 -24.69
CA ALA A 295 -9.45 19.20 -25.85
C ALA A 295 -8.71 19.43 -27.17
N ILE A 296 -8.90 18.52 -28.12
CA ILE A 296 -8.35 18.57 -29.48
C ILE A 296 -9.52 18.57 -30.47
N ALA A 297 -9.48 19.43 -31.48
CA ALA A 297 -10.42 19.37 -32.60
C ALA A 297 -9.80 18.62 -33.78
N LEU A 298 -10.60 17.76 -34.42
CA LEU A 298 -10.30 17.11 -35.69
C LEU A 298 -11.38 17.50 -36.71
N MET A 299 -10.95 17.90 -37.90
CA MET A 299 -11.83 18.31 -38.99
C MET A 299 -11.33 17.70 -40.29
N ALA A 300 -12.16 16.98 -41.04
CA ALA A 300 -11.71 16.27 -42.22
C ALA A 300 -12.67 16.32 -43.40
N ASN A 301 -12.06 16.24 -44.59
CA ASN A 301 -12.71 15.92 -45.85
C ASN A 301 -12.03 14.70 -46.48
N GLY A 302 -12.73 14.00 -47.36
CA GLY A 302 -12.19 12.85 -48.07
C GLY A 302 -13.12 11.65 -48.04
N ILE A 303 -12.61 10.51 -48.50
CA ILE A 303 -13.36 9.25 -48.56
C ILE A 303 -13.22 8.44 -47.27
N TYR A 304 -12.25 8.78 -46.42
CA TYR A 304 -11.98 8.09 -45.17
C TYR A 304 -12.42 8.92 -43.95
N SER A 305 -13.19 8.27 -43.07
CA SER A 305 -13.63 8.85 -41.80
C SER A 305 -12.67 8.48 -40.67
N PHE A 306 -12.23 9.47 -39.90
CA PHE A 306 -11.41 9.26 -38.70
C PHE A 306 -12.21 8.75 -37.49
N LYS A 307 -13.55 8.79 -37.54
CA LYS A 307 -14.41 8.28 -36.45
C LYS A 307 -14.44 6.76 -36.36
N GLY A 308 -14.28 6.13 -37.51
CA GLY A 308 -14.37 4.68 -37.64
C GLY A 308 -15.77 4.10 -37.58
N SER A 309 -15.82 2.77 -37.56
CA SER A 309 -17.07 1.99 -37.58
C SER A 309 -17.47 1.48 -36.19
N GLY A 310 -16.58 1.62 -35.19
CA GLY A 310 -16.75 1.14 -33.82
C GLY A 310 -17.41 2.13 -32.84
N TYR A 311 -17.78 3.32 -33.32
CA TYR A 311 -18.39 4.37 -32.51
C TYR A 311 -19.89 4.06 -32.21
N VAL A 312 -20.13 3.09 -31.34
CA VAL A 312 -21.43 2.74 -30.75
C VAL A 312 -21.38 2.98 -29.23
N ARG A 313 -22.54 3.02 -28.55
CA ARG A 313 -22.55 3.25 -27.09
C ARG A 313 -21.63 2.28 -26.34
N GLY A 314 -20.67 2.80 -25.58
CA GLY A 314 -19.63 2.06 -24.86
C GLY A 314 -18.43 1.61 -25.70
N GLY A 315 -18.32 2.06 -26.95
CA GLY A 315 -17.22 1.77 -27.88
C GLY A 315 -16.03 2.73 -27.76
N ILE A 316 -14.97 2.41 -28.50
CA ILE A 316 -13.78 3.26 -28.69
C ILE A 316 -13.71 3.76 -30.12
N PHE A 317 -13.05 4.90 -30.32
CA PHE A 317 -12.59 5.32 -31.63
C PHE A 317 -11.40 4.44 -32.04
N ASP A 318 -11.58 3.64 -33.08
CA ASP A 318 -10.62 2.61 -33.52
C ASP A 318 -9.63 3.11 -34.59
N ARG A 319 -9.75 4.36 -35.01
CA ARG A 319 -8.96 4.96 -36.09
C ARG A 319 -8.11 6.15 -35.68
N ILE A 320 -8.25 6.63 -34.45
CA ILE A 320 -7.48 7.77 -33.95
C ILE A 320 -6.98 7.49 -32.53
N GLN A 321 -5.75 7.90 -32.29
CA GLN A 321 -5.19 7.99 -30.95
C GLN A 321 -4.21 9.15 -30.86
N VAL A 322 -3.96 9.62 -29.65
CA VAL A 322 -2.95 10.65 -29.38
C VAL A 322 -1.82 10.04 -28.57
N VAL A 323 -0.59 10.29 -28.98
CA VAL A 323 0.62 9.81 -28.29
C VAL A 323 1.41 11.02 -27.80
N GLN A 324 1.75 11.04 -26.51
CA GLN A 324 2.63 12.06 -25.93
C GLN A 324 3.65 11.36 -25.02
N GLY A 325 4.93 11.40 -25.40
CA GLY A 325 5.98 10.66 -24.69
C GLY A 325 5.76 9.15 -24.74
N ASP A 326 5.62 8.50 -23.58
CA ASP A 326 5.35 7.06 -23.44
C ASP A 326 3.85 6.74 -23.24
N GLN A 327 2.97 7.74 -23.30
CA GLN A 327 1.54 7.57 -23.08
C GLN A 327 0.75 7.56 -24.39
N THR A 328 -0.13 6.57 -24.53
CA THR A 328 -1.12 6.49 -25.61
C THR A 328 -2.52 6.77 -25.06
N ILE A 329 -3.20 7.74 -25.66
CA ILE A 329 -4.54 8.20 -25.30
C ILE A 329 -5.53 7.68 -26.34
N LEU A 330 -6.47 6.85 -25.88
CA LEU A 330 -7.55 6.28 -26.67
C LEU A 330 -8.87 6.95 -26.29
N PHE A 331 -9.71 7.27 -27.27
CA PHE A 331 -10.97 7.97 -27.04
C PHE A 331 -12.17 7.02 -27.03
N ARG A 332 -13.13 7.26 -26.12
CA ARG A 332 -14.41 6.53 -26.06
C ARG A 332 -15.57 7.37 -26.57
N ASP A 333 -16.74 6.74 -26.65
CA ASP A 333 -18.00 7.40 -26.96
C ASP A 333 -18.38 8.54 -26.00
N THR A 334 -17.88 8.49 -24.77
CA THR A 334 -18.05 9.56 -23.78
C THR A 334 -17.04 10.69 -23.92
N ASP A 335 -15.99 10.54 -24.73
CA ASP A 335 -14.84 11.44 -24.78
C ASP A 335 -14.84 12.31 -26.04
N TYR A 336 -15.98 12.45 -26.70
CA TYR A 336 -16.11 13.32 -27.87
C TYR A 336 -17.34 14.23 -27.77
N GLN A 337 -17.28 15.34 -28.49
CA GLN A 337 -18.39 16.25 -28.74
C GLN A 337 -18.35 16.66 -30.21
N ARG A 338 -19.50 17.00 -30.80
CA ARG A 338 -19.52 17.53 -32.17
C ARG A 338 -19.06 18.98 -32.17
N LEU A 339 -18.17 19.33 -33.09
CA LEU A 339 -17.81 20.72 -33.33
C LEU A 339 -18.92 21.34 -34.19
N MET A 340 -19.74 22.18 -33.57
CA MET A 340 -20.87 22.86 -34.23
C MET A 340 -20.34 23.98 -35.13
N ASP A 341 -20.99 24.19 -36.28
CA ASP A 341 -20.50 24.97 -37.42
C ASP A 341 -19.77 26.27 -37.03
N PRO A 342 -18.42 26.28 -37.09
CA PRO A 342 -17.61 27.39 -36.63
C PRO A 342 -17.71 28.56 -37.61
N GLU A 343 -17.91 29.77 -37.10
CA GLU A 343 -18.06 31.00 -37.90
C GLU A 343 -16.70 31.69 -38.16
N LEU A 344 -15.66 30.89 -38.43
CA LEU A 344 -14.31 31.40 -38.63
C LEU A 344 -14.10 31.83 -40.09
N GLU A 345 -13.71 33.09 -40.31
CA GLU A 345 -13.49 33.63 -41.65
C GLU A 345 -12.40 32.86 -42.41
N GLY A 346 -12.69 32.51 -43.67
CA GLY A 346 -11.78 31.76 -44.53
C GLY A 346 -11.69 30.25 -44.25
N MET A 347 -12.46 29.73 -43.28
CA MET A 347 -12.48 28.30 -42.97
C MET A 347 -13.21 27.50 -44.06
N PRO A 348 -12.61 26.42 -44.60
CA PRO A 348 -13.29 25.51 -45.53
C PRO A 348 -14.49 24.80 -44.88
N GLU A 349 -15.43 24.35 -45.73
CA GLU A 349 -16.46 23.41 -45.27
C GLU A 349 -15.86 22.02 -45.06
N PHE A 350 -16.19 21.39 -43.92
CA PHE A 350 -15.74 20.05 -43.57
C PHE A 350 -16.93 19.12 -43.36
N GLY A 351 -16.84 17.91 -43.92
CA GLY A 351 -17.83 16.85 -43.76
C GLY A 351 -17.83 16.22 -42.36
N GLU A 352 -16.68 16.17 -41.71
CA GLU A 352 -16.50 15.65 -40.34
C GLU A 352 -15.77 16.68 -39.48
N LYS A 353 -16.30 16.98 -38.28
CA LYS A 353 -15.78 18.00 -37.35
C LYS A 353 -16.12 17.64 -35.91
N GLU A 354 -15.13 17.20 -35.14
CA GLU A 354 -15.31 16.66 -33.80
C GLU A 354 -14.26 17.20 -32.83
N ILE A 355 -14.66 17.27 -31.56
CA ILE A 355 -13.82 17.61 -30.42
C ILE A 355 -13.60 16.34 -29.61
N PHE A 356 -12.35 16.02 -29.33
CA PHE A 356 -11.93 14.90 -28.50
C PHE A 356 -11.40 15.42 -27.17
N ILE A 357 -11.91 14.86 -26.09
CA ILE A 357 -11.59 15.25 -24.71
C ILE A 357 -10.56 14.27 -24.16
N ILE A 358 -9.42 14.81 -23.75
CA ILE A 358 -8.43 14.10 -22.96
C ILE A 358 -8.79 14.30 -21.49
N ARG A 359 -9.17 13.21 -20.82
CA ARG A 359 -9.64 13.20 -19.42
C ARG A 359 -8.49 13.35 -18.42
N GLU A 360 -8.84 13.80 -17.22
CA GLU A 360 -7.93 13.79 -16.06
C GLU A 360 -7.41 12.35 -15.80
N GLY A 361 -6.09 12.19 -15.74
CA GLY A 361 -5.42 10.89 -15.55
C GLY A 361 -4.36 10.55 -16.60
N TYR A 362 -4.29 11.30 -17.70
CA TYR A 362 -3.24 11.15 -18.72
C TYR A 362 -2.05 12.11 -18.53
N ASP A 363 -2.05 13.01 -17.54
CA ASP A 363 -0.95 13.97 -17.27
C ASP A 363 -0.44 14.72 -18.51
N PHE A 364 -1.35 15.02 -19.45
CA PHE A 364 -1.03 15.65 -20.73
C PHE A 364 -0.41 17.05 -20.53
N ASP A 365 0.75 17.29 -21.14
CA ASP A 365 1.47 18.56 -21.03
C ASP A 365 1.30 19.38 -22.32
N PRO A 366 0.62 20.54 -22.29
CA PRO A 366 0.42 21.35 -23.49
C PRO A 366 1.71 21.93 -24.06
N GLY A 367 2.82 21.94 -23.30
CA GLY A 367 4.13 22.42 -23.73
C GLY A 367 5.05 21.34 -24.30
N ARG A 368 4.59 20.09 -24.38
CA ARG A 368 5.30 18.99 -25.04
C ARG A 368 4.66 18.66 -26.38
N PRO A 369 5.46 18.28 -27.38
CA PRO A 369 4.92 17.81 -28.65
C PRO A 369 4.11 16.53 -28.43
N TRP A 370 3.04 16.38 -29.20
CA TRP A 370 2.21 15.17 -29.23
C TRP A 370 1.94 14.78 -30.67
N GLN A 371 1.68 13.49 -30.88
CA GLN A 371 1.44 12.92 -32.19
C GLN A 371 -0.01 12.46 -32.29
N LEU A 372 -0.69 12.89 -33.35
CA LEU A 372 -1.95 12.29 -33.78
C LEU A 372 -1.63 11.08 -34.65
N GLU A 373 -2.15 9.93 -34.28
CA GLU A 373 -2.02 8.72 -35.09
C GLU A 373 -3.37 8.38 -35.72
N LEU A 374 -3.42 8.37 -37.05
CA LEU A 374 -4.56 7.93 -37.85
C LEU A 374 -4.32 6.49 -38.32
N LEU A 375 -5.10 5.54 -37.82
CA LEU A 375 -5.02 4.14 -38.19
C LEU A 375 -5.94 3.88 -39.38
N VAL A 376 -5.36 3.49 -40.51
CA VAL A 376 -6.09 3.07 -41.69
C VAL A 376 -6.25 1.56 -41.67
N ARG A 377 -7.50 1.09 -41.69
CA ARG A 377 -7.87 -0.33 -41.65
C ARG A 377 -8.20 -0.88 -43.03
N ARG A 378 -7.62 -2.02 -43.40
CA ARG A 378 -8.04 -2.87 -44.54
C ARG A 378 -8.56 -4.21 -44.06
N GLN A 379 -9.74 -4.59 -44.52
CA GLN A 379 -10.33 -5.88 -44.19
C GLN A 379 -9.77 -6.96 -45.13
N VAL A 380 -9.18 -8.01 -44.55
CA VAL A 380 -8.49 -9.08 -45.30
C VAL A 380 -9.22 -10.42 -45.24
N GLY A 381 -10.18 -10.55 -44.33
CA GLY A 381 -11.07 -11.70 -44.18
C GLY A 381 -12.38 -11.34 -43.47
N ALA A 382 -13.21 -12.34 -43.16
CA ALA A 382 -14.51 -12.11 -42.52
C ALA A 382 -14.42 -11.43 -41.14
N LEU A 383 -13.35 -11.73 -40.39
CA LEU A 383 -13.06 -11.17 -39.06
C LEU A 383 -11.63 -10.60 -38.95
N GLU A 384 -10.84 -10.66 -40.02
CA GLU A 384 -9.43 -10.26 -40.02
C GLU A 384 -9.25 -8.92 -40.70
N SER A 385 -8.48 -8.04 -40.08
CA SER A 385 -8.12 -6.72 -40.60
C SER A 385 -6.64 -6.45 -40.35
N VAL A 386 -6.01 -5.72 -41.26
CA VAL A 386 -4.66 -5.19 -41.13
C VAL A 386 -4.76 -3.67 -41.03
N PHE A 387 -3.91 -3.07 -40.21
CA PHE A 387 -3.86 -1.64 -40.02
C PHE A 387 -2.50 -1.12 -40.49
N THR A 388 -2.47 0.13 -40.93
CA THR A 388 -1.24 0.92 -41.06
C THR A 388 -1.50 2.27 -40.38
N THR A 389 -0.44 2.86 -39.84
CA THR A 389 -0.54 4.06 -39.02
C THR A 389 0.10 5.25 -39.72
N PHE A 390 -0.64 6.33 -39.88
CA PHE A 390 -0.13 7.61 -40.35
C PHE A 390 -0.04 8.57 -39.17
N THR A 391 1.13 9.15 -38.95
CA THR A 391 1.38 10.02 -37.79
C THR A 391 1.48 11.48 -38.22
N ALA A 392 0.99 12.37 -37.36
CA ALA A 392 1.08 13.81 -37.57
C ALA A 392 1.47 14.50 -36.26
N GLU A 393 2.55 15.26 -36.28
CA GLU A 393 3.06 15.93 -35.08
C GLU A 393 2.32 17.25 -34.84
N TYR A 394 2.11 17.56 -33.56
CA TYR A 394 1.61 18.84 -33.11
C TYR A 394 2.51 19.37 -32.00
N GLU A 395 2.89 20.64 -32.14
CA GLU A 395 3.53 21.41 -31.09
C GLU A 395 2.72 22.68 -30.87
N THR A 396 2.32 22.92 -29.62
CA THR A 396 1.59 24.14 -29.27
C THR A 396 2.52 25.34 -29.47
N PRO A 397 2.12 26.39 -30.20
CA PRO A 397 2.95 27.59 -30.37
C PRO A 397 3.43 28.14 -29.03
N GLU A 398 4.74 28.40 -28.91
CA GLU A 398 5.37 28.83 -27.65
C GLU A 398 4.76 30.14 -27.09
N ALA A 399 4.19 30.97 -27.96
CA ALA A 399 3.45 32.17 -27.58
C ALA A 399 2.22 31.88 -26.72
N TYR A 400 1.63 30.69 -26.84
CA TYR A 400 0.37 30.30 -26.18
C TYR A 400 0.56 29.61 -24.84
N ILE A 401 1.81 29.31 -24.46
CA ILE A 401 2.13 28.59 -23.24
C ILE A 401 3.06 29.40 -22.34
N VAL A 402 2.93 29.17 -21.04
CA VAL A 402 3.87 29.62 -20.03
C VAL A 402 4.60 28.38 -19.54
N ARG A 403 5.92 28.36 -19.69
CA ARG A 403 6.79 27.42 -19.01
C ARG A 403 7.22 28.08 -17.70
N PRO A 404 6.59 27.76 -16.56
CA PRO A 404 7.07 28.27 -15.28
C PRO A 404 8.53 27.83 -15.11
N ALA A 405 9.41 28.80 -14.81
CA ALA A 405 10.81 28.51 -14.52
C ALA A 405 10.86 27.42 -13.42
N PRO A 406 11.79 26.45 -13.49
CA PRO A 406 11.89 25.38 -12.50
C PRO A 406 12.06 26.02 -11.13
N ALA A 407 10.96 26.10 -10.38
CA ALA A 407 11.02 26.39 -8.97
C ALA A 407 11.86 25.26 -8.39
N GLY A 408 12.95 25.61 -7.69
CA GLY A 408 13.79 24.65 -6.99
C GLY A 408 12.92 23.64 -6.22
N PRO A 409 13.41 22.41 -6.06
CA PRO A 409 12.59 21.21 -5.86
C PRO A 409 11.43 21.48 -4.90
N ALA A 410 10.25 21.71 -5.47
CA ALA A 410 9.03 21.57 -4.69
C ALA A 410 9.01 20.11 -4.27
N PRO A 411 8.81 19.80 -2.98
CA PRO A 411 8.74 18.41 -2.55
C PRO A 411 7.63 17.78 -3.37
N GLU A 412 7.99 16.83 -4.25
CA GLU A 412 7.02 15.91 -4.87
C GLU A 412 6.07 15.51 -3.76
N ALA A 413 4.77 15.75 -3.97
CA ALA A 413 3.75 15.25 -3.08
C ALA A 413 4.04 13.76 -2.87
N GLY A 414 4.61 13.42 -1.71
CA GLY A 414 5.25 12.12 -1.55
C GLY A 414 4.20 11.05 -1.80
N ILE A 415 4.57 9.95 -2.44
CA ILE A 415 3.68 8.81 -2.76
C ILE A 415 2.77 8.41 -1.57
N TRP A 416 3.19 8.67 -0.32
CA TRP A 416 2.36 8.48 0.86
C TRP A 416 1.10 9.38 0.90
N GLN A 417 1.14 10.61 0.39
CA GLN A 417 0.01 11.54 0.41
C GLN A 417 -1.16 11.05 -0.44
N SER A 418 -0.89 10.51 -1.63
CA SER A 418 -1.92 9.87 -2.45
C SER A 418 -2.46 8.60 -1.78
N ILE A 419 -1.60 7.77 -1.17
CA ILE A 419 -2.04 6.58 -0.41
C ILE A 419 -2.97 6.96 0.76
N TRP A 420 -2.71 8.07 1.45
CA TRP A 420 -3.56 8.57 2.53
C TRP A 420 -4.90 9.09 2.02
N ALA A 421 -4.90 9.78 0.87
CA ALA A 421 -6.13 10.23 0.22
C ALA A 421 -7.00 9.04 -0.21
N ASP A 422 -6.41 8.04 -0.87
CA ASP A 422 -7.12 6.84 -1.33
C ASP A 422 -7.71 6.01 -0.19
N ARG A 423 -7.05 6.01 0.98
CA ARG A 423 -7.49 5.29 2.19
C ARG A 423 -8.24 6.15 3.19
N ALA A 424 -8.76 7.31 2.78
CA ALA A 424 -9.46 8.23 3.69
C ALA A 424 -10.64 7.58 4.45
N LEU A 425 -11.40 6.69 3.80
CA LEU A 425 -12.51 5.98 4.44
C LEU A 425 -12.02 4.98 5.51
N ASP A 426 -10.96 4.22 5.22
CA ASP A 426 -10.33 3.31 6.19
C ASP A 426 -9.84 4.08 7.43
N ILE A 427 -9.20 5.23 7.19
CA ILE A 427 -8.69 6.13 8.23
C ILE A 427 -9.85 6.68 9.08
N ALA A 428 -10.95 7.11 8.47
CA ALA A 428 -12.11 7.61 9.18
C ALA A 428 -12.75 6.54 10.08
N ILE A 429 -12.95 5.32 9.56
CA ILE A 429 -13.49 4.19 10.34
C ILE A 429 -12.56 3.83 11.50
N LEU A 430 -11.25 3.74 11.24
CA LEU A 430 -10.26 3.50 12.28
C LEU A 430 -10.30 4.59 13.35
N GLY A 431 -10.38 5.86 12.96
CA GLY A 431 -10.49 7.00 13.86
C GLY A 431 -11.72 6.89 14.77
N VAL A 432 -12.88 6.52 14.23
CA VAL A 432 -14.10 6.30 15.02
C VAL A 432 -13.94 5.13 16.00
N LEU A 433 -13.32 4.02 15.58
CA LEU A 433 -13.06 2.87 16.46
C LEU A 433 -12.12 3.24 17.62
N LEU A 434 -11.05 3.97 17.33
CA LEU A 434 -10.08 4.41 18.34
C LEU A 434 -10.66 5.46 19.29
N ALA A 435 -11.47 6.39 18.78
CA ALA A 435 -12.21 7.34 19.61
C ALA A 435 -13.21 6.61 20.53
N GLY A 436 -13.94 5.63 19.99
CA GLY A 436 -14.84 4.77 20.77
C GLY A 436 -14.12 4.02 21.89
N LEU A 437 -12.95 3.44 21.60
CA LEU A 437 -12.12 2.80 22.63
C LEU A 437 -11.66 3.80 23.70
N THR A 438 -11.20 4.97 23.29
CA THR A 438 -10.76 6.03 24.21
C THR A 438 -11.89 6.43 25.15
N LEU A 439 -13.11 6.61 24.64
CA LEU A 439 -14.30 6.90 25.44
C LEU A 439 -14.61 5.76 26.42
N ILE A 440 -14.53 4.50 25.99
CA ILE A 440 -14.71 3.34 26.88
C ILE A 440 -13.71 3.37 28.05
N LEU A 441 -12.44 3.69 27.77
CA LEU A 441 -11.39 3.76 28.78
C LEU A 441 -11.55 4.95 29.73
N ILE A 442 -11.94 6.12 29.24
CA ILE A 442 -12.22 7.31 30.07
C ILE A 442 -13.41 7.05 31.00
N PHE A 443 -14.50 6.49 30.46
CA PHE A 443 -15.73 6.22 31.23
C PHE A 443 -15.74 4.84 31.91
N GLN A 444 -14.58 4.18 32.03
CA GLN A 444 -14.45 2.80 32.53
C GLN A 444 -15.13 2.57 33.89
N ASP A 445 -15.10 3.55 34.80
CA ASP A 445 -15.74 3.45 36.12
C ASP A 445 -17.26 3.40 36.06
N ALA A 446 -17.86 4.24 35.20
CA ALA A 446 -19.30 4.27 34.99
C ALA A 446 -19.78 2.99 34.28
N LEU A 447 -18.99 2.52 33.31
CA LEU A 447 -19.21 1.27 32.59
C LEU A 447 -19.06 0.04 33.50
N ALA A 448 -18.05 0.00 34.37
CA ALA A 448 -17.81 -1.12 35.28
C ALA A 448 -18.95 -1.34 36.28
N ARG A 449 -19.70 -0.29 36.65
CA ARG A 449 -20.93 -0.41 37.46
C ARG A 449 -22.08 -1.09 36.72
N ARG A 450 -22.06 -1.11 35.39
CA ARG A 450 -23.07 -1.73 34.51
C ARG A 450 -22.48 -2.98 33.86
N ALA A 451 -22.31 -4.04 34.64
CA ALA A 451 -21.65 -5.29 34.23
C ALA A 451 -22.10 -5.82 32.86
N ARG A 452 -23.43 -5.92 32.62
CA ARG A 452 -23.98 -6.41 31.34
C ARG A 452 -23.58 -5.53 30.15
N LEU A 453 -23.63 -4.22 30.33
CA LEU A 453 -23.28 -3.26 29.28
C LEU A 453 -21.79 -3.38 28.91
N LEU A 454 -20.90 -3.46 29.90
CA LEU A 454 -19.47 -3.60 29.64
C LEU A 454 -19.15 -4.92 28.91
N VAL A 455 -19.79 -6.03 29.29
CA VAL A 455 -19.59 -7.31 28.61
C VAL A 455 -20.03 -7.23 27.15
N VAL A 456 -21.22 -6.69 26.87
CA VAL A 456 -21.73 -6.54 25.49
C VAL A 456 -20.83 -5.62 24.67
N LEU A 457 -20.48 -4.44 25.21
CA LEU A 457 -19.60 -3.49 24.52
C LEU A 457 -18.23 -4.10 24.23
N ARG A 458 -17.66 -4.80 25.21
CA ARG A 458 -16.36 -5.45 25.04
C ARG A 458 -16.41 -6.55 24.00
N THR A 459 -17.41 -7.42 24.02
CA THR A 459 -17.55 -8.47 23.01
C THR A 459 -17.78 -7.88 21.61
N GLY A 460 -18.63 -6.86 21.50
CA GLY A 460 -18.84 -6.12 20.26
C GLY A 460 -17.56 -5.48 19.74
N PHE A 461 -16.78 -4.83 20.62
CA PHE A 461 -15.51 -4.22 20.24
C PHE A 461 -14.50 -5.27 19.77
N LEU A 462 -14.38 -6.41 20.45
CA LEU A 462 -13.48 -7.50 20.01
C LEU A 462 -13.87 -8.07 18.66
N LEU A 463 -15.17 -8.18 18.36
CA LEU A 463 -15.66 -8.58 17.03
C LEU A 463 -15.29 -7.53 15.97
N LEU A 464 -15.50 -6.25 16.25
CA LEU A 464 -15.10 -5.15 15.36
C LEU A 464 -13.59 -5.13 15.12
N THR A 465 -12.78 -5.32 16.16
CA THR A 465 -11.33 -5.43 16.02
C THR A 465 -10.93 -6.60 15.13
N LEU A 466 -11.55 -7.77 15.31
CA LEU A 466 -11.21 -8.94 14.48
C LEU A 466 -11.61 -8.74 13.02
N LEU A 467 -12.84 -8.27 12.77
CA LEU A 467 -13.39 -8.15 11.42
C LEU A 467 -12.84 -6.93 10.67
N VAL A 468 -12.83 -5.76 11.31
CA VAL A 468 -12.45 -4.48 10.69
C VAL A 468 -10.94 -4.28 10.73
N ILE A 469 -10.34 -4.21 11.92
CA ILE A 469 -8.90 -3.98 12.03
C ILE A 469 -8.11 -5.17 11.48
N GLY A 470 -8.52 -6.39 11.85
CA GLY A 470 -7.86 -7.62 11.43
C GLY A 470 -8.08 -7.96 9.96
N TRP A 471 -9.28 -8.40 9.58
CA TRP A 471 -9.50 -8.92 8.24
C TRP A 471 -9.68 -7.85 7.17
N LEU A 472 -10.43 -6.78 7.43
CA LEU A 472 -10.68 -5.73 6.43
C LEU A 472 -9.42 -4.89 6.18
N PHE A 473 -8.83 -4.30 7.22
CA PHE A 473 -7.71 -3.37 7.09
C PHE A 473 -6.33 -4.01 7.14
N ARG A 474 -6.23 -5.31 7.53
CA ARG A 474 -4.95 -6.02 7.73
C ARG A 474 -4.03 -5.34 8.75
N GLY A 475 -4.61 -4.55 9.66
CA GLY A 475 -3.92 -3.77 10.68
C GLY A 475 -3.52 -4.62 11.89
N GLN A 476 -2.46 -5.42 11.76
CA GLN A 476 -1.91 -6.22 12.85
C GLN A 476 -0.47 -5.79 13.12
N LEU A 477 -0.22 -5.24 14.31
CA LEU A 477 1.16 -4.96 14.73
C LEU A 477 1.90 -6.27 14.97
N SER A 478 3.18 -6.29 14.60
CA SER A 478 4.13 -7.40 14.74
C SER A 478 5.40 -6.93 15.43
N VAL A 479 6.17 -7.87 16.00
CA VAL A 479 7.50 -7.60 16.54
C VAL A 479 8.45 -7.01 15.49
N VAL A 480 8.30 -7.38 14.22
CA VAL A 480 9.10 -6.85 13.11
C VAL A 480 9.00 -5.32 13.05
N ASN A 481 7.79 -4.77 13.16
CA ASN A 481 7.58 -3.32 13.14
C ASN A 481 8.32 -2.61 14.29
N THR A 482 8.46 -3.29 15.43
CA THR A 482 9.24 -2.76 16.56
C THR A 482 10.73 -2.73 16.21
N PHE A 483 11.25 -3.79 15.60
CA PHE A 483 12.64 -3.85 15.15
C PHE A 483 12.92 -2.84 14.04
N THR A 484 12.00 -2.65 13.10
CA THR A 484 12.10 -1.62 12.05
C THR A 484 12.24 -0.23 12.67
N PHE A 485 11.44 0.10 13.70
CA PHE A 485 11.57 1.39 14.39
C PHE A 485 12.90 1.52 15.14
N VAL A 486 13.35 0.48 15.85
CA VAL A 486 14.62 0.48 16.59
C VAL A 486 15.83 0.58 15.65
N ASN A 487 15.77 -0.09 14.49
CA ASN A 487 16.82 -0.02 13.48
C ASN A 487 16.79 1.32 12.71
N ALA A 488 15.60 1.89 12.48
CA ALA A 488 15.47 3.22 11.88
C ALA A 488 16.10 4.32 12.75
N LEU A 489 16.14 4.17 14.08
CA LEU A 489 16.88 5.06 14.98
C LEU A 489 18.41 4.95 14.86
N ARG A 490 18.93 3.90 14.23
CA ARG A 490 20.38 3.68 14.01
C ARG A 490 20.85 3.99 12.60
N GLY A 491 19.93 4.04 11.63
CA GLY A 491 20.23 4.35 10.22
C GLY A 491 19.71 5.73 9.79
N GLU A 492 19.67 5.97 8.48
CA GLU A 492 19.03 7.16 7.90
C GLU A 492 17.51 7.05 8.05
N PHE A 493 16.97 7.78 9.01
CA PHE A 493 15.54 7.75 9.32
C PHE A 493 14.73 8.41 8.19
N ARG A 494 13.84 7.64 7.54
CA ARG A 494 12.93 8.11 6.49
C ARG A 494 11.48 7.95 6.92
N TRP A 495 10.77 9.06 7.16
CA TRP A 495 9.36 9.05 7.58
C TRP A 495 8.45 8.43 6.52
N GLU A 496 8.85 8.54 5.24
CA GLU A 496 8.05 8.11 4.10
C GLU A 496 7.71 6.62 4.16
N THR A 497 8.66 5.77 4.61
CA THR A 497 8.45 4.32 4.71
C THR A 497 7.38 3.95 5.74
N PHE A 498 7.28 4.72 6.83
CA PHE A 498 6.25 4.50 7.85
C PHE A 498 4.89 5.06 7.43
N LEU A 499 4.89 6.12 6.62
CA LEU A 499 3.68 6.76 6.12
C LEU A 499 3.03 5.98 4.97
N THR A 500 3.72 5.04 4.33
CA THR A 500 3.15 4.17 3.28
C THR A 500 1.97 3.31 3.78
N ASP A 501 1.91 2.93 5.06
CA ASP A 501 0.74 2.25 5.64
C ASP A 501 0.04 3.14 6.68
N PRO A 502 -0.99 3.92 6.29
CA PRO A 502 -1.69 4.83 7.20
C PRO A 502 -2.34 4.12 8.38
N VAL A 503 -2.86 2.90 8.18
CA VAL A 503 -3.56 2.15 9.24
C VAL A 503 -2.57 1.70 10.32
N LEU A 504 -1.45 1.10 9.91
CA LEU A 504 -0.42 0.67 10.86
C LEU A 504 0.22 1.87 11.57
N PHE A 505 0.44 2.98 10.86
CA PHE A 505 0.98 4.21 11.44
C PHE A 505 0.06 4.78 12.52
N ILE A 506 -1.22 4.94 12.23
CA ILE A 506 -2.22 5.45 13.20
C ILE A 506 -2.34 4.49 14.40
N LEU A 507 -2.37 3.18 14.17
CA LEU A 507 -2.40 2.19 15.24
C LEU A 507 -1.15 2.26 16.13
N TRP A 508 0.04 2.39 15.55
CA TRP A 508 1.28 2.54 16.32
C TRP A 508 1.30 3.82 17.16
N THR A 509 0.91 4.95 16.58
CA THR A 509 0.83 6.23 17.30
C THR A 509 -0.16 6.14 18.46
N TYR A 510 -1.33 5.53 18.23
CA TYR A 510 -2.33 5.30 19.29
C TYR A 510 -1.83 4.34 20.37
N VAL A 511 -1.15 3.25 19.98
CA VAL A 511 -0.58 2.29 20.93
C VAL A 511 0.52 2.95 21.76
N ALA A 512 1.38 3.78 21.16
CA ALA A 512 2.39 4.55 21.88
C ALA A 512 1.76 5.50 22.91
N ALA A 513 0.72 6.25 22.53
CA ALA A 513 0.00 7.14 23.45
C ALA A 513 -0.67 6.36 24.60
N THR A 514 -1.36 5.26 24.29
CA THR A 514 -2.05 4.45 25.31
C THR A 514 -1.10 3.65 26.21
N LEU A 515 0.08 3.27 25.72
CA LEU A 515 1.14 2.67 26.51
C LEU A 515 1.60 3.59 27.65
N LEU A 516 1.75 4.88 27.38
CA LEU A 516 2.16 5.87 28.40
C LEU A 516 1.05 6.14 29.43
N LEU A 517 -0.21 6.12 29.02
CA LEU A 517 -1.34 6.49 29.86
C LEU A 517 -1.95 5.31 30.66
N TRP A 518 -2.14 4.14 30.03
CA TRP A 518 -2.77 2.95 30.62
C TRP A 518 -1.86 1.71 30.66
N GLY A 519 -0.74 1.71 29.95
CA GLY A 519 0.15 0.57 29.78
C GLY A 519 -0.23 -0.33 28.59
N ARG A 520 0.50 -1.44 28.42
CA ARG A 520 0.36 -2.31 27.23
C ARG A 520 -0.98 -3.04 27.10
N GLY A 521 -1.73 -3.11 28.20
CA GLY A 521 -2.92 -3.92 28.30
C GLY A 521 -4.02 -3.50 27.33
N VAL A 522 -4.07 -2.23 26.92
CA VAL A 522 -5.04 -1.71 25.96
C VAL A 522 -4.90 -2.41 24.60
N TYR A 523 -3.68 -2.50 24.06
CA TYR A 523 -3.45 -3.15 22.77
C TYR A 523 -3.79 -4.65 22.82
N CYS A 524 -3.14 -5.40 23.71
CA CYS A 524 -3.35 -6.85 23.80
C CYS A 524 -4.76 -7.24 24.27
N GLY A 525 -5.44 -6.33 24.96
CA GLY A 525 -6.79 -6.49 25.49
C GLY A 525 -7.88 -6.25 24.47
N TRP A 526 -7.77 -5.14 23.73
CA TRP A 526 -8.84 -4.57 22.92
C TRP A 526 -8.50 -4.48 21.43
N LEU A 527 -7.29 -4.05 21.07
CA LEU A 527 -6.95 -3.71 19.67
C LEU A 527 -6.27 -4.81 18.88
N CYS A 528 -5.69 -5.82 19.51
CA CYS A 528 -5.00 -6.91 18.82
C CYS A 528 -6.01 -7.92 18.22
N PRO A 529 -6.12 -8.04 16.87
CA PRO A 529 -7.02 -9.00 16.23
C PRO A 529 -6.79 -10.45 16.66
N PHE A 530 -5.55 -10.91 16.72
CA PHE A 530 -5.25 -12.27 17.17
C PHE A 530 -5.56 -12.50 18.65
N GLY A 531 -5.42 -11.47 19.48
CA GLY A 531 -5.85 -11.49 20.88
C GLY A 531 -7.37 -11.56 21.02
N ALA A 532 -8.10 -10.84 20.15
CA ALA A 532 -9.55 -10.89 20.08
C ALA A 532 -10.04 -12.28 19.66
N MET A 533 -9.43 -12.87 18.63
CA MET A 533 -9.73 -14.23 18.16
C MET A 533 -9.60 -15.27 19.28
N GLN A 534 -8.50 -15.26 20.04
CA GLN A 534 -8.32 -16.18 21.18
C GLN A 534 -9.35 -15.95 22.29
N LYS A 535 -9.73 -14.69 22.58
CA LYS A 535 -10.74 -14.41 23.60
C LYS A 535 -12.13 -14.87 23.16
N LEU A 536 -12.50 -14.62 21.91
CA LEU A 536 -13.78 -15.04 21.34
C LEU A 536 -13.87 -16.57 21.29
N ALA A 537 -12.79 -17.26 20.88
CA ALA A 537 -12.70 -18.72 20.93
C ALA A 537 -12.86 -19.27 22.35
N ASN A 538 -12.20 -18.66 23.33
CA ASN A 538 -12.36 -19.03 24.74
C ASN A 538 -13.78 -18.78 25.26
N MET A 539 -14.43 -17.67 24.89
CA MET A 539 -15.81 -17.38 25.26
C MET A 539 -16.79 -18.40 24.66
N ALA A 540 -16.58 -18.80 23.40
CA ALA A 540 -17.36 -19.86 22.77
C ALA A 540 -17.16 -21.20 23.50
N ALA A 541 -15.91 -21.54 23.84
CA ALA A 541 -15.57 -22.75 24.57
C ALA A 541 -16.20 -22.78 25.97
N GLN A 542 -16.18 -21.67 26.72
CA GLN A 542 -16.86 -21.56 28.01
C GLN A 542 -18.37 -21.75 27.87
N ARG A 543 -18.99 -21.24 26.79
CA ARG A 543 -20.42 -21.43 26.52
C ARG A 543 -20.77 -22.88 26.13
N LEU A 544 -19.81 -23.60 25.56
CA LEU A 544 -19.86 -25.04 25.31
C LEU A 544 -19.42 -25.88 26.52
N HIS A 545 -19.19 -25.26 27.70
CA HIS A 545 -18.79 -25.92 28.94
C HIS A 545 -17.45 -26.67 28.88
N VAL A 546 -16.53 -26.23 28.01
CA VAL A 546 -15.16 -26.76 27.93
C VAL A 546 -14.38 -26.42 29.22
N PRO A 547 -13.66 -27.38 29.82
CA PRO A 547 -12.93 -27.15 31.08
C PRO A 547 -11.83 -26.09 30.91
N GLN A 548 -11.80 -25.12 31.84
CA GLN A 548 -10.83 -24.04 31.85
C GLN A 548 -9.62 -24.40 32.74
N LEU A 549 -8.46 -24.58 32.11
CA LEU A 549 -7.22 -24.98 32.78
C LEU A 549 -6.45 -23.76 33.29
N LYS A 550 -6.40 -23.57 34.62
CA LYS A 550 -5.53 -22.58 35.27
C LYS A 550 -4.23 -23.25 35.70
N LEU A 551 -3.10 -22.67 35.30
CA LEU A 551 -1.79 -23.20 35.67
C LEU A 551 -1.43 -22.76 37.09
N PRO A 552 -0.74 -23.61 37.88
CA PRO A 552 -0.19 -23.22 39.19
C PRO A 552 0.74 -22.01 39.06
N ALA A 553 0.74 -21.11 40.05
CA ALA A 553 1.47 -19.85 40.02
C ALA A 553 2.96 -20.02 39.65
N ALA A 554 3.65 -21.01 40.24
CA ALA A 554 5.06 -21.28 39.95
C ALA A 554 5.36 -21.68 38.50
N VAL A 555 4.43 -22.38 37.84
CA VAL A 555 4.56 -22.75 36.41
C VAL A 555 4.23 -21.53 35.56
N HIS A 556 3.14 -20.87 35.89
CA HIS A 556 2.65 -19.69 35.21
C HIS A 556 3.69 -18.55 35.13
N GLU A 557 4.35 -18.23 36.25
CA GLU A 557 5.39 -17.20 36.31
C GLU A 557 6.63 -17.55 35.48
N ARG A 558 7.02 -18.83 35.45
CA ARG A 558 8.18 -19.28 34.63
C ARG A 558 7.88 -19.26 33.14
N LEU A 559 6.66 -19.63 32.75
CA LEU A 559 6.27 -19.62 31.34
C LEU A 559 6.21 -18.20 30.77
N TRP A 560 6.05 -17.15 31.60
CA TRP A 560 6.18 -15.78 31.13
C TRP A 560 7.56 -15.45 30.58
N ALA A 561 8.62 -16.08 31.11
CA ALA A 561 9.98 -15.83 30.62
C ALA A 561 10.15 -16.24 29.15
N VAL A 562 9.39 -17.22 28.67
CA VAL A 562 9.50 -17.77 27.30
C VAL A 562 9.32 -16.69 26.24
N LYS A 563 8.28 -15.86 26.30
CA LYS A 563 8.10 -14.76 25.33
C LYS A 563 9.23 -13.73 25.35
N TYR A 564 9.87 -13.49 26.50
CA TYR A 564 11.01 -12.58 26.59
C TYR A 564 12.28 -13.21 26.00
N LEU A 565 12.47 -14.52 26.17
CA LEU A 565 13.56 -15.25 25.51
C LEU A 565 13.39 -15.28 23.99
N ILE A 566 12.16 -15.49 23.49
CA ILE A 566 11.86 -15.42 22.05
C ILE A 566 12.17 -14.01 21.53
N LEU A 567 11.71 -12.96 22.22
CA LEU A 567 12.01 -11.57 21.86
C LEU A 567 13.52 -11.30 21.81
N LEU A 568 14.27 -11.74 22.83
CA LEU A 568 15.72 -11.53 22.90
C LEU A 568 16.45 -12.25 21.76
N GLY A 569 16.04 -13.48 21.44
CA GLY A 569 16.58 -14.25 20.31
C GLY A 569 16.30 -13.58 18.96
N LEU A 570 15.05 -13.19 18.72
CA LEU A 570 14.66 -12.47 17.50
C LEU A 570 15.37 -11.12 17.38
N PHE A 571 15.51 -10.39 18.48
CA PHE A 571 16.27 -9.15 18.51
C PHE A 571 17.74 -9.38 18.14
N GLY A 572 18.38 -10.41 18.72
CA GLY A 572 19.75 -10.78 18.39
C GLY A 572 19.95 -11.09 16.91
N ILE A 573 19.03 -11.84 16.29
CA ILE A 573 19.04 -12.13 14.85
C ILE A 573 18.84 -10.85 14.03
N SER A 574 17.94 -9.96 14.46
CA SER A 574 17.64 -8.70 13.76
C SER A 574 18.82 -7.73 13.69
N LEU A 575 19.80 -7.87 14.58
CA LEU A 575 21.05 -7.09 14.53
C LEU A 575 21.99 -7.55 13.41
N GLN A 576 21.90 -8.82 12.99
CA GLN A 576 22.71 -9.37 11.90
C GLN A 576 22.02 -9.20 10.54
N SER A 577 20.72 -9.48 10.48
CA SER A 577 19.92 -9.37 9.27
C SER A 577 18.44 -9.19 9.60
N LEU A 578 17.87 -8.08 9.12
CA LEU A 578 16.43 -7.81 9.28
C LEU A 578 15.58 -8.84 8.52
N ALA A 579 16.01 -9.22 7.31
CA ALA A 579 15.31 -10.22 6.49
C ALA A 579 15.26 -11.59 7.18
N THR A 580 16.36 -12.01 7.82
CA THR A 580 16.39 -13.26 8.57
C THR A 580 15.49 -13.19 9.81
N ALA A 581 15.47 -12.05 10.50
CA ALA A 581 14.55 -11.84 11.62
C ALA A 581 13.07 -11.87 11.21
N GLU A 582 12.72 -11.40 10.01
CA GLU A 582 11.36 -11.51 9.46
C GLU A 582 10.93 -12.98 9.25
N VAL A 583 11.83 -13.84 8.77
CA VAL A 583 11.55 -15.28 8.62
C VAL A 583 11.35 -15.94 9.98
N TYR A 584 12.21 -15.67 10.96
CA TYR A 584 12.04 -16.24 12.31
C TYR A 584 10.87 -15.62 13.09
N ALA A 585 10.43 -14.42 12.73
CA ALA A 585 9.25 -13.77 13.30
C ALA A 585 7.94 -14.48 12.91
N GLU A 586 7.97 -15.51 12.05
CA GLU A 586 6.83 -16.39 11.77
C GLU A 586 6.33 -17.19 12.99
N VAL A 587 7.09 -17.19 14.10
CA VAL A 587 6.57 -17.55 15.43
C VAL A 587 5.33 -16.74 15.82
N GLU A 588 5.14 -15.58 15.21
CA GLU A 588 3.90 -14.83 15.27
C GLU A 588 2.88 -15.37 14.25
N PRO A 589 1.76 -15.98 14.69
CA PRO A 589 0.73 -16.50 13.78
C PRO A 589 -0.07 -15.37 13.11
N PHE A 590 0.36 -14.12 13.25
CA PHE A 590 -0.31 -12.90 12.79
C PHE A 590 -0.43 -12.87 11.26
N LYS A 591 0.66 -13.17 10.54
CA LYS A 591 0.67 -13.22 9.08
C LYS A 591 -0.34 -14.25 8.57
N THR A 592 -0.36 -15.44 9.18
CA THR A 592 -1.26 -16.54 8.78
C THR A 592 -2.71 -16.27 9.17
N ALA A 593 -2.99 -15.93 10.43
CA ALA A 593 -4.36 -15.84 10.96
C ALA A 593 -5.09 -14.54 10.59
N VAL A 594 -4.35 -13.44 10.40
CA VAL A 594 -4.93 -12.11 10.19
C VAL A 594 -4.62 -11.60 8.78
N THR A 595 -3.35 -11.42 8.43
CA THR A 595 -2.96 -10.81 7.14
C THR A 595 -3.37 -11.65 5.94
N LEU A 596 -3.16 -12.96 5.99
CA LEU A 596 -3.46 -13.92 4.92
C LEU A 596 -4.79 -14.68 5.13
N ARG A 597 -5.54 -14.40 6.21
CA ARG A 597 -6.86 -15.00 6.48
C ARG A 597 -6.90 -16.54 6.35
N PHE A 598 -5.87 -17.23 6.86
CA PHE A 598 -5.68 -18.68 6.75
C PHE A 598 -5.51 -19.22 5.32
N GLN A 599 -5.14 -18.39 4.34
CA GLN A 599 -4.75 -18.80 2.99
C GLN A 599 -3.22 -18.96 2.92
N ARG A 600 -2.70 -20.05 3.48
CA ARG A 600 -1.25 -20.37 3.49
C ARG A 600 -1.03 -21.88 3.46
N GLU A 601 0.22 -22.34 3.34
CA GLU A 601 0.57 -23.75 3.47
C GLU A 601 0.04 -24.35 4.79
N TRP A 602 -0.28 -25.65 4.72
CA TRP A 602 -1.04 -26.33 5.78
C TRP A 602 -0.33 -26.30 7.14
N THR A 603 1.00 -26.34 7.17
CA THR A 603 1.83 -26.34 8.39
C THR A 603 1.61 -25.06 9.21
N TYR A 604 1.60 -23.91 8.54
CA TYR A 604 1.34 -22.62 9.17
C TYR A 604 -0.10 -22.49 9.66
N ILE A 605 -1.07 -22.98 8.88
CA ILE A 605 -2.48 -23.00 9.27
C ILE A 605 -2.65 -23.86 10.52
N ALA A 606 -2.08 -25.07 10.52
CA ALA A 606 -2.16 -26.00 11.64
C ALA A 606 -1.56 -25.40 12.91
N TYR A 607 -0.41 -24.73 12.80
CA TYR A 607 0.20 -24.02 13.92
C TYR A 607 -0.69 -22.91 14.48
N ALA A 608 -1.20 -22.01 13.62
CA ALA A 608 -2.05 -20.91 14.04
C ALA A 608 -3.36 -21.42 14.66
N LEU A 609 -3.98 -22.43 14.04
CA LEU A 609 -5.21 -23.04 14.53
C LEU A 609 -4.97 -23.76 15.87
N ALA A 610 -3.85 -24.48 16.03
CA ALA A 610 -3.50 -25.12 17.30
C ALA A 610 -3.40 -24.10 18.43
N LEU A 611 -2.79 -22.93 18.20
CA LEU A 611 -2.72 -21.86 19.20
C LEU A 611 -4.10 -21.30 19.58
N VAL A 612 -4.99 -21.15 18.60
CA VAL A 612 -6.38 -20.73 18.84
C VAL A 612 -7.16 -21.81 19.60
N LEU A 613 -6.98 -23.08 19.25
CA LEU A 613 -7.63 -24.21 19.93
C LEU A 613 -7.15 -24.36 21.37
N ILE A 614 -5.85 -24.22 21.64
CA ILE A 614 -5.31 -24.21 23.01
C ILE A 614 -5.95 -23.07 23.82
N SER A 615 -6.24 -21.94 23.19
CA SER A 615 -6.89 -20.81 23.87
C SER A 615 -8.31 -21.10 24.35
N ALA A 616 -8.98 -22.14 23.82
CA ALA A 616 -10.26 -22.63 24.32
C ALA A 616 -10.16 -23.16 25.76
N PHE A 617 -9.02 -23.77 26.14
CA PHE A 617 -8.74 -24.30 27.47
C PHE A 617 -8.03 -23.30 28.37
N ASN A 618 -7.16 -22.46 27.81
CA ASN A 618 -6.40 -21.45 28.56
C ASN A 618 -6.51 -20.08 27.86
N CYS A 619 -7.30 -19.17 28.43
CA CYS A 619 -7.64 -17.90 27.79
C CYS A 619 -6.39 -17.10 27.37
N LYS A 620 -6.31 -16.75 26.08
CA LYS A 620 -5.20 -16.02 25.46
C LYS A 620 -3.80 -16.65 25.69
N PHE A 621 -3.70 -17.98 25.61
CA PHE A 621 -2.46 -18.74 25.81
C PHE A 621 -1.24 -18.15 25.06
N TYR A 622 -1.39 -17.85 23.76
CA TYR A 622 -0.29 -17.32 22.96
C TYR A 622 0.17 -15.94 23.46
N CYS A 623 -0.77 -15.03 23.72
CA CYS A 623 -0.47 -13.68 24.23
C CYS A 623 0.21 -13.70 25.60
N LYS A 624 -0.03 -14.76 26.37
CA LYS A 624 0.48 -14.94 27.73
C LYS A 624 1.92 -15.45 27.74
N TYR A 625 2.25 -16.41 26.86
CA TYR A 625 3.50 -17.17 26.98
C TYR A 625 4.42 -17.12 25.75
N LEU A 626 3.92 -16.87 24.54
CA LEU A 626 4.72 -16.96 23.32
C LEU A 626 4.89 -15.62 22.58
N CYS A 627 3.96 -14.68 22.73
CA CYS A 627 3.91 -13.45 21.92
C CYS A 627 5.10 -12.50 22.16
N PRO A 628 6.05 -12.37 21.20
CA PRO A 628 7.22 -11.52 21.36
C PRO A 628 6.87 -10.04 21.27
N LEU A 629 5.91 -9.63 20.42
CA LEU A 629 5.37 -8.27 20.45
C LEU A 629 4.81 -7.90 21.83
N GLY A 630 4.08 -8.82 22.48
CA GLY A 630 3.53 -8.60 23.81
C GLY A 630 4.63 -8.40 24.87
N ALA A 631 5.76 -9.08 24.73
CA ALA A 631 6.95 -8.86 25.54
C ALA A 631 7.61 -7.51 25.25
N ALA A 632 7.73 -7.11 23.98
CA ALA A 632 8.30 -5.84 23.57
C ALA A 632 7.52 -4.65 24.15
N LEU A 633 6.19 -4.69 24.05
CA LEU A 633 5.32 -3.66 24.63
C LEU A 633 5.32 -3.66 26.17
N ALA A 634 5.73 -4.75 26.83
CA ALA A 634 5.81 -4.82 28.29
C ALA A 634 7.01 -4.09 28.87
N VAL A 635 8.07 -3.88 28.10
CA VAL A 635 9.29 -3.16 28.54
C VAL A 635 8.98 -1.70 28.92
N PRO A 636 8.36 -0.88 28.04
CA PRO A 636 8.02 0.50 28.39
C PRO A 636 6.79 0.61 29.30
N ALA A 637 5.98 -0.45 29.46
CA ALA A 637 4.74 -0.40 30.23
C ALA A 637 4.91 -0.04 31.72
N ARG A 638 6.13 -0.17 32.28
CA ARG A 638 6.45 0.28 33.64
C ARG A 638 6.54 1.80 33.79
N LEU A 639 6.73 2.52 32.70
CA LEU A 639 6.85 3.99 32.68
C LEU A 639 5.49 4.70 32.65
N ARG A 640 4.39 3.97 32.86
CA ARG A 640 3.04 4.54 32.81
C ARG A 640 2.85 5.61 33.89
N ILE A 641 2.08 6.64 33.54
CA ILE A 641 1.88 7.81 34.41
C ILE A 641 0.74 7.61 35.41
N PHE A 642 -0.30 6.83 35.05
CA PHE A 642 -1.54 6.74 35.84
C PHE A 642 -1.97 5.30 36.16
N ASP A 643 -2.32 5.08 37.43
CA ASP A 643 -2.89 3.82 37.93
C ASP A 643 -4.42 3.90 38.01
N TRP A 644 -5.10 3.62 36.90
CA TRP A 644 -6.55 3.74 36.78
C TRP A 644 -7.36 2.59 37.43
N LEU A 645 -6.76 1.42 37.64
CA LEU A 645 -7.46 0.25 38.17
C LEU A 645 -7.57 0.30 39.69
N LYS A 646 -8.80 0.44 40.20
CA LYS A 646 -9.05 0.57 41.64
C LYS A 646 -8.97 -0.77 42.37
N ARG A 647 -8.45 -0.72 43.60
CA ARG A 647 -8.35 -1.84 44.53
C ARG A 647 -8.72 -1.37 45.94
N HIS A 648 -9.34 -2.25 46.72
CA HIS A 648 -9.55 -2.02 48.14
C HIS A 648 -8.34 -2.52 48.95
N LYS A 649 -8.23 -2.09 50.21
CA LYS A 649 -7.11 -2.49 51.09
C LYS A 649 -7.15 -3.98 51.41
N GLU A 650 -8.34 -4.57 51.43
CA GLU A 650 -8.60 -5.98 51.73
C GLU A 650 -8.35 -6.90 50.52
N CYS A 651 -8.08 -6.33 49.33
CA CYS A 651 -7.77 -7.11 48.12
C CYS A 651 -6.41 -7.81 48.26
N GLY A 652 -6.39 -9.13 48.05
CA GLY A 652 -5.23 -9.99 48.21
C GLY A 652 -5.08 -10.58 49.62
N ARG A 653 -5.48 -9.85 50.67
CA ARG A 653 -5.47 -10.36 52.05
C ARG A 653 -6.62 -9.72 52.85
N PRO A 654 -7.66 -10.48 53.26
CA PRO A 654 -7.92 -11.91 52.99
C PRO A 654 -8.65 -12.19 51.65
N CYS A 655 -9.08 -11.17 50.89
CA CYS A 655 -9.94 -11.38 49.72
C CYS A 655 -9.17 -11.84 48.47
N GLN A 656 -9.57 -12.96 47.85
CA GLN A 656 -8.95 -13.52 46.63
C GLN A 656 -9.85 -13.52 45.39
N VAL A 657 -11.04 -12.90 45.45
CA VAL A 657 -12.07 -13.02 44.40
C VAL A 657 -11.53 -12.60 43.02
N CYS A 658 -10.97 -11.38 42.90
CA CYS A 658 -10.45 -10.91 41.62
C CYS A 658 -9.26 -11.73 41.11
N ALA A 659 -8.42 -12.28 42.00
CA ALA A 659 -7.28 -13.11 41.59
C ALA A 659 -7.77 -14.43 40.99
N ASN A 660 -8.82 -15.01 41.58
CA ASN A 660 -9.45 -16.23 41.07
C ASN A 660 -10.25 -16.00 39.78
N GLU A 661 -10.90 -14.85 39.62
CA GLU A 661 -11.66 -14.52 38.40
C GLU A 661 -10.77 -14.01 37.25
N CYS A 662 -9.51 -13.64 37.50
CA CYS A 662 -8.61 -13.15 36.46
C CYS A 662 -8.21 -14.27 35.48
N GLU A 663 -8.82 -14.30 34.30
CA GLU A 663 -8.56 -15.31 33.26
C GLU A 663 -7.10 -15.34 32.79
N ILE A 664 -6.44 -14.17 32.76
CA ILE A 664 -5.04 -14.03 32.36
C ILE A 664 -4.08 -14.35 33.53
N GLN A 665 -4.58 -14.46 34.76
CA GLN A 665 -3.78 -14.66 35.99
C GLN A 665 -2.75 -13.54 36.24
N ALA A 666 -3.08 -12.30 35.84
CA ALA A 666 -2.21 -11.14 36.04
C ALA A 666 -2.30 -10.50 37.44
N ILE A 667 -3.07 -11.10 38.35
CA ILE A 667 -3.23 -10.62 39.74
C ILE A 667 -2.56 -11.63 40.66
N ASP A 668 -1.54 -11.17 41.39
CA ASP A 668 -0.78 -12.00 42.30
C ASP A 668 -1.64 -12.44 43.51
N PRO A 669 -1.28 -13.53 44.21
CA PRO A 669 -1.95 -13.94 45.44
C PRO A 669 -1.93 -12.87 46.56
N ILE A 670 -1.01 -11.90 46.47
CA ILE A 670 -0.93 -10.78 47.43
C ILE A 670 -1.86 -9.63 47.01
N GLY A 671 -2.56 -9.75 45.88
CA GLY A 671 -3.54 -8.78 45.41
C GLY A 671 -2.96 -7.63 44.59
N ARG A 672 -1.70 -7.69 44.16
CA ARG A 672 -1.13 -6.71 43.24
C ARG A 672 -1.47 -7.08 41.81
N ILE A 673 -1.73 -6.08 40.96
CA ILE A 673 -1.95 -6.28 39.53
C ILE A 673 -0.59 -6.15 38.85
N ASN A 674 -0.10 -7.21 38.23
CA ASN A 674 1.11 -7.16 37.43
C ASN A 674 0.80 -6.47 36.10
N VAL A 675 1.29 -5.24 35.98
CA VAL A 675 1.02 -4.33 34.87
C VAL A 675 1.65 -4.81 33.55
N ASN A 676 2.75 -5.54 33.65
CA ASN A 676 3.44 -6.13 32.51
C ASN A 676 2.66 -7.32 31.93
N GLU A 677 1.70 -7.87 32.68
CA GLU A 677 0.92 -9.05 32.28
C GLU A 677 -0.58 -8.76 32.12
N CYS A 678 -1.06 -7.65 32.68
CA CYS A 678 -2.45 -7.24 32.60
C CYS A 678 -2.89 -6.88 31.16
N HIS A 679 -3.99 -7.46 30.69
CA HIS A 679 -4.61 -7.16 29.39
C HIS A 679 -5.76 -6.13 29.48
N TYR A 680 -5.80 -5.32 30.53
CA TYR A 680 -6.76 -4.23 30.72
C TYR A 680 -8.23 -4.62 30.39
N CYS A 681 -8.64 -5.81 30.84
CA CYS A 681 -9.93 -6.40 30.51
C CYS A 681 -11.13 -5.81 31.27
N LEU A 682 -10.86 -5.05 32.34
CA LEU A 682 -11.82 -4.44 33.26
C LEU A 682 -12.72 -5.40 34.06
N ASP A 683 -12.58 -6.72 33.90
CA ASP A 683 -13.38 -7.70 34.67
C ASP A 683 -13.21 -7.53 36.19
N CYS A 684 -11.98 -7.28 36.64
CA CYS A 684 -11.71 -7.00 38.06
C CYS A 684 -12.37 -5.70 38.56
N GLN A 685 -12.61 -4.72 37.69
CA GLN A 685 -13.29 -3.47 38.03
C GLN A 685 -14.81 -3.67 38.10
N VAL A 686 -15.37 -4.55 37.26
CA VAL A 686 -16.77 -4.98 37.40
C VAL A 686 -16.97 -5.64 38.76
N THR A 687 -16.10 -6.59 39.11
CA THR A 687 -16.15 -7.25 40.41
C THR A 687 -15.94 -6.25 41.55
N TYR A 688 -15.06 -5.26 41.41
CA TYR A 688 -14.83 -4.21 42.41
C TYR A 688 -16.11 -3.45 42.79
N TRP A 689 -16.93 -3.06 41.80
CA TRP A 689 -18.17 -2.30 42.01
C TRP A 689 -19.39 -3.17 42.33
N ASP A 690 -19.27 -4.50 42.26
CA ASP A 690 -20.38 -5.43 42.46
C ASP A 690 -20.79 -5.51 43.95
N ALA A 691 -22.03 -5.09 44.23
CA ALA A 691 -22.60 -5.05 45.57
C ALA A 691 -22.93 -6.43 46.17
N HIS A 692 -22.80 -7.51 45.41
CA HIS A 692 -23.08 -8.89 45.82
C HIS A 692 -21.81 -9.76 45.86
N LYS A 693 -20.77 -9.42 45.08
CA LYS A 693 -19.51 -10.18 45.03
C LYS A 693 -18.38 -9.57 45.85
N CYS A 694 -18.22 -8.24 45.83
CA CYS A 694 -17.10 -7.56 46.48
C CYS A 694 -17.34 -7.43 47.99
N PRO A 695 -16.53 -8.04 48.88
CA PRO A 695 -16.81 -8.02 50.32
C PRO A 695 -16.99 -6.61 50.93
N PRO A 696 -16.15 -5.60 50.61
CA PRO A 696 -16.38 -4.22 51.06
C PRO A 696 -17.70 -3.61 50.57
N MET A 697 -18.15 -3.94 49.35
CA MET A 697 -19.40 -3.43 48.80
C MET A 697 -20.62 -4.18 49.33
N VAL A 698 -20.49 -5.49 49.58
CA VAL A 698 -21.51 -6.30 50.27
C VAL A 698 -21.72 -5.78 51.68
N GLU A 699 -20.65 -5.45 52.41
CA GLU A 699 -20.73 -4.86 53.74
C GLU A 699 -21.42 -3.48 53.69
N ARG A 700 -21.05 -2.62 52.74
CA ARG A 700 -21.72 -1.32 52.52
C ARG A 700 -23.20 -1.48 52.18
N ARG A 701 -23.57 -2.47 51.36
CA ARG A 701 -24.95 -2.76 50.99
C ARG A 701 -25.74 -3.22 52.22
N LYS A 702 -25.24 -4.22 52.96
CA LYS A 702 -25.84 -4.73 54.20
C LYS A 702 -26.03 -3.63 55.24
N ARG A 703 -25.04 -2.73 55.40
CA ARG A 703 -25.18 -1.56 56.29
C ARG A 703 -26.26 -0.59 55.83
N ARG A 704 -26.37 -0.32 54.54
CA ARG A 704 -27.44 0.53 53.97
C ARG A 704 -28.82 -0.10 54.12
N GLU A 705 -28.93 -1.42 53.93
CA GLU A 705 -30.17 -2.18 54.11
C GLU A 705 -30.61 -2.21 55.59
N LYS A 706 -29.66 -2.33 56.53
CA LYS A 706 -29.95 -2.36 57.98
C LYS A 706 -30.07 -0.98 58.64
N ALA A 707 -29.60 0.09 58.00
CA ALA A 707 -29.63 1.44 58.56
C ALA A 707 -31.04 1.97 58.91
N PRO A 708 -32.11 1.71 58.12
CA PRO A 708 -33.48 2.11 58.47
C PRO A 708 -33.99 1.37 59.71
N GLU A 709 -33.75 0.07 59.81
CA GLU A 709 -34.14 -0.74 60.98
C GLU A 709 -33.38 -0.31 62.24
N ALA A 710 -32.07 -0.05 62.11
CA ALA A 710 -31.26 0.46 63.21
C ALA A 710 -31.67 1.87 63.65
N ARG A 711 -32.04 2.76 62.72
CA ARG A 711 -32.59 4.09 63.03
C ARG A 711 -33.95 3.99 63.72
N ALA A 712 -34.87 3.17 63.19
CA ALA A 712 -36.17 2.94 63.80
C ALA A 712 -36.06 2.29 65.20
N ALA A 713 -35.09 1.39 65.41
CA ALA A 713 -34.81 0.81 66.72
C ALA A 713 -34.22 1.84 67.70
N ALA A 714 -33.32 2.71 67.23
CA ALA A 714 -32.75 3.80 68.04
C ALA A 714 -33.82 4.83 68.43
N GLU A 715 -34.67 5.25 67.50
CA GLU A 715 -35.80 6.16 67.75
C GLU A 715 -36.81 5.56 68.75
N ARG A 716 -37.08 4.25 68.66
CA ARG A 716 -37.93 3.53 69.64
C ARG A 716 -37.28 3.45 71.02
N MET A 717 -35.96 3.24 71.11
CA MET A 717 -35.24 3.26 72.38
C MET A 717 -35.22 4.65 73.00
N GLU A 718 -35.01 5.70 72.19
CA GLU A 718 -35.01 7.09 72.63
C GLU A 718 -36.40 7.54 73.13
N ALA A 719 -37.47 7.09 72.45
CA ALA A 719 -38.85 7.25 72.92
C ALA A 719 -39.15 6.47 74.21
N ALA A 720 -38.59 5.26 74.37
CA ALA A 720 -38.77 4.42 75.55
C ALA A 720 -37.97 4.90 76.78
N LEU A 721 -36.84 5.59 76.57
CA LEU A 721 -35.99 6.12 77.63
C LEU A 721 -36.45 7.48 78.20
N GLY A 722 -37.56 8.04 77.69
CA GLY A 722 -38.29 9.13 78.33
C GLY A 722 -37.48 10.41 78.57
N GLY A 723 -37.53 11.34 77.61
CA GLY A 723 -37.10 12.74 77.70
C GLY A 723 -36.46 13.23 79.01
N VAL A 724 -35.17 13.00 79.18
CA VAL A 724 -34.37 13.76 80.16
C VAL A 724 -33.97 15.07 79.50
N ARG A 725 -34.68 16.15 79.86
CA ARG A 725 -34.26 17.52 79.55
C ARG A 725 -32.82 17.72 80.06
N PRO A 726 -31.92 18.39 79.31
CA PRO A 726 -30.66 18.83 79.88
C PRO A 726 -30.95 19.76 81.07
N VAL A 727 -30.40 19.45 82.23
CA VAL A 727 -30.42 20.34 83.40
C VAL A 727 -29.68 21.61 83.00
N THR A 728 -30.42 22.70 82.82
CA THR A 728 -29.87 24.04 82.71
C THR A 728 -29.24 24.41 84.06
N MET A 729 -27.91 24.39 84.14
CA MET A 729 -27.17 25.03 85.24
C MET A 729 -27.52 26.52 85.22
N GLY A 730 -28.27 26.94 86.25
CA GLY A 730 -28.60 28.33 86.49
C GLY A 730 -27.33 29.15 86.65
N LYS A 731 -27.22 30.20 85.83
CA LYS A 731 -26.24 31.26 86.01
C LYS A 731 -26.84 32.22 87.04
N GLU A 732 -26.50 32.03 88.31
CA GLU A 732 -26.76 33.06 89.33
C GLU A 732 -25.84 34.26 89.07
N SER A 733 -26.48 35.43 89.09
CA SER A 733 -25.87 36.75 89.01
C SER A 733 -25.21 37.13 90.33
N SER A 734 -23.91 37.38 90.28
CA SER A 734 -23.20 38.42 91.05
C SER A 734 -21.78 38.54 90.53
#